data_AF-A0A3N5HNB5-F1
#
_entry.id   AF-A0A3N5HNB5-F1
#
_cell.length_a   1.000
_cell.length_b   1.000
_cell.length_c   1.000
_cell.angle_alpha   90.00
_cell.angle_beta   90.00
_cell.angle_gamma   90.00
#
_symmetry.space_group_name_H-M   'P 1'
#
loop_
_entity.id
_entity.type
_entity.pdbx_description
1 polymer ?
#
loop_
_entity_poly.entity_id
_entity_poly.type
_entity_poly.pdbx_seq_one_letter_code
_entity_poly.pdbx_strand_id
1 'polypeptide(L)'
;MKRAWMVGVVAVLALGVGCDDGSSGGGGGGGGNPDGGCTGAACNPPDGGPDGGPDGGPPDSGVPGALTASPDRIVIGTTPGTAKSAQVTLTNAGASTVSLQSLNVSGAQASAFSVSGVTVPADLGPGASATVTVTFNGTAGVSRGSLAAATPGGTTAVPLGGLAIPAGTEPSLQWIFDVHNIPVNAGNPDPSKRDFPPVASAGDETGIQSFVKAGDGPVTLQLLASYGPPFEPSSINGWYASGNGSSRTEMFRIAQANAFALDPPIVNGGTLSFDPGSSAFGFWNEWPFWETPQNQIGNYVVFQEDALNTWDTGSGGTKHHVRVYPYKNPDGSLDPHAYIVTTEEAPISVGPDYNDIVYVVRNVVPAGSGGGGALQLINQDGAPSSDRMSFNLISDIAPCWGPLTVKDSGVLKVRNLSGGTVTVSSVDVTDAFTATPSTALPAALAPGASLDLTVRFVAIDGRVHNGTLTVHSDDAAAPTRTISLGGFRQDIPQNSSFPQTSTEPDLDEVVNGVYGYSTAVGTKQQLFNAGGERAAVGDEVLSSYWVKADPSQPVSVRLLNAFHSGRDCGDPRAVSYGSFAYWFPKGRTSNSDDHYILGGAREDIQRLLPRSYKDEDQPQTDPGQPATGSFDPGTQQFGWHIELEFSDETMAEQEPWCVTDGRLCGHRMRFWPVKDASGTVVPNTWLISVDMHQAASPGVPFFANYDFNDETYLVQNMMPAPP
;
A
#
# COMPACT_ATOMS: atom_id res chain seq x y z
N MET A 1 -56.86 15.13 2.65
CA MET A 1 -57.68 14.43 1.62
C MET A 1 -56.99 13.12 1.23
N LYS A 2 -57.62 12.25 0.43
CA LYS A 2 -57.11 10.97 -0.13
C LYS A 2 -55.77 11.19 -0.90
N ARG A 3 -54.82 10.25 -1.13
CA ARG A 3 -54.66 8.76 -1.00
C ARG A 3 -53.25 8.46 -0.40
N ALA A 4 -52.80 7.30 0.10
CA ALA A 4 -53.26 5.89 0.22
C ALA A 4 -52.83 4.86 -0.88
N TRP A 5 -52.06 3.82 -0.46
CA TRP A 5 -51.63 2.55 -1.12
C TRP A 5 -50.63 2.67 -2.31
N MET A 6 -49.80 1.66 -2.64
CA MET A 6 -49.85 0.20 -2.38
C MET A 6 -48.45 -0.47 -2.33
N VAL A 7 -48.33 -1.66 -1.73
CA VAL A 7 -47.10 -2.50 -1.71
C VAL A 7 -47.27 -3.70 -2.66
N GLY A 8 -46.19 -4.11 -3.34
CA GLY A 8 -46.16 -5.30 -4.21
C GLY A 8 -45.18 -6.37 -3.72
N VAL A 9 -45.64 -7.61 -3.62
CA VAL A 9 -44.83 -8.80 -3.36
C VAL A 9 -44.91 -9.70 -4.59
N VAL A 10 -43.78 -10.27 -5.02
CA VAL A 10 -43.74 -11.28 -6.08
C VAL A 10 -43.19 -12.58 -5.49
N ALA A 11 -43.99 -13.64 -5.58
CA ALA A 11 -43.56 -15.01 -5.32
C ALA A 11 -43.44 -15.75 -6.66
N VAL A 12 -42.46 -16.64 -6.77
CA VAL A 12 -42.29 -17.54 -7.92
C VAL A 12 -42.44 -18.98 -7.44
N LEU A 13 -43.24 -19.77 -8.16
CA LEU A 13 -43.54 -21.16 -7.81
C LEU A 13 -42.39 -22.10 -8.17
N ALA A 14 -42.20 -23.13 -7.36
CA ALA A 14 -41.52 -24.34 -7.78
C ALA A 14 -42.48 -25.28 -8.54
N LEU A 15 -41.94 -26.01 -9.52
CA LEU A 15 -42.58 -27.13 -10.21
C LEU A 15 -41.52 -28.22 -10.43
N GLY A 16 -41.88 -29.50 -10.27
CA GLY A 16 -40.94 -30.61 -10.42
C GLY A 16 -41.59 -31.94 -10.82
N VAL A 17 -40.96 -32.62 -11.79
CA VAL A 17 -41.13 -33.99 -12.31
C VAL A 17 -39.77 -34.31 -12.99
N GLY A 18 -39.18 -35.51 -13.01
CA GLY A 18 -39.59 -36.86 -12.56
C GLY A 18 -39.18 -37.90 -13.62
N CYS A 19 -38.87 -39.16 -13.32
CA CYS A 19 -38.98 -39.89 -12.04
C CYS A 19 -37.70 -40.71 -11.75
N ASP A 20 -37.83 -41.94 -11.24
CA ASP A 20 -36.77 -42.82 -10.71
C ASP A 20 -36.46 -44.03 -11.65
N ASP A 21 -35.65 -44.97 -11.15
CA ASP A 21 -35.28 -46.30 -11.70
C ASP A 21 -34.16 -46.36 -12.78
N GLY A 22 -33.16 -47.27 -12.72
CA GLY A 22 -32.80 -48.22 -11.65
C GLY A 22 -31.84 -49.36 -12.08
N SER A 23 -30.96 -49.82 -11.15
CA SER A 23 -30.06 -51.00 -11.27
C SER A 23 -28.87 -50.87 -12.26
N SER A 24 -27.75 -51.64 -12.21
CA SER A 24 -27.10 -52.43 -11.15
C SER A 24 -25.69 -52.92 -11.59
N GLY A 25 -24.80 -53.24 -10.65
CA GLY A 25 -23.54 -53.98 -10.86
C GLY A 25 -22.24 -53.15 -10.86
N GLY A 26 -21.10 -53.64 -10.32
CA GLY A 26 -20.92 -54.87 -9.54
C GLY A 26 -19.48 -55.41 -9.44
N GLY A 27 -18.69 -54.96 -8.46
CA GLY A 27 -17.36 -55.51 -8.10
C GLY A 27 -16.17 -55.05 -8.98
N GLY A 28 -14.91 -55.23 -8.56
CA GLY A 28 -14.43 -55.68 -7.25
C GLY A 28 -12.97 -56.19 -7.25
N GLY A 29 -12.12 -55.65 -6.36
CA GLY A 29 -10.73 -56.08 -6.14
C GLY A 29 -9.69 -55.53 -7.15
N GLY A 30 -8.40 -55.44 -6.85
CA GLY A 30 -7.71 -55.64 -5.56
C GLY A 30 -6.53 -56.62 -5.63
N GLY A 31 -5.30 -56.10 -5.50
CA GLY A 31 -4.06 -56.89 -5.39
C GLY A 31 -2.97 -56.50 -6.39
N GLY A 32 -1.74 -56.34 -5.91
CA GLY A 32 -0.53 -56.15 -6.72
C GLY A 32 0.61 -57.03 -6.23
N ASN A 33 1.66 -57.20 -7.04
CA ASN A 33 2.95 -57.78 -6.65
C ASN A 33 4.03 -57.40 -7.72
N PRO A 34 5.33 -57.72 -7.59
CA PRO A 34 6.31 -56.68 -7.27
C PRO A 34 7.56 -56.70 -8.18
N ASP A 35 8.62 -56.05 -7.73
CA ASP A 35 9.93 -55.96 -8.38
C ASP A 35 10.58 -57.32 -8.72
N GLY A 36 11.30 -57.35 -9.85
CA GLY A 36 12.06 -58.51 -10.33
C GLY A 36 13.52 -58.15 -10.65
N GLY A 37 14.31 -57.85 -9.61
CA GLY A 37 15.72 -57.51 -9.77
C GLY A 37 16.59 -58.71 -10.17
N CYS A 38 17.41 -58.56 -11.21
CA CYS A 38 18.40 -59.56 -11.62
C CYS A 38 19.76 -59.30 -10.95
N THR A 39 20.29 -60.31 -10.24
CA THR A 39 21.64 -60.31 -9.68
C THR A 39 22.44 -61.50 -10.22
N GLY A 40 23.70 -61.28 -10.61
CA GLY A 40 24.60 -62.33 -11.10
C GLY A 40 25.59 -61.83 -12.14
N ALA A 41 26.89 -62.02 -11.90
CA ALA A 41 27.95 -61.46 -12.74
C ALA A 41 28.61 -62.50 -13.66
N ALA A 42 28.99 -62.06 -14.87
CA ALA A 42 30.05 -62.65 -15.67
C ALA A 42 30.71 -61.57 -16.56
N CYS A 43 32.03 -61.48 -16.51
CA CYS A 43 32.85 -60.54 -17.31
C CYS A 43 33.37 -61.25 -18.59
N ASN A 44 34.10 -60.66 -19.56
CA ASN A 44 34.98 -59.48 -19.60
C ASN A 44 35.09 -58.95 -21.08
N PRO A 45 35.90 -57.90 -21.40
CA PRO A 45 35.76 -57.09 -22.64
C PRO A 45 36.70 -57.51 -23.80
N PRO A 46 36.85 -56.66 -24.83
CA PRO A 46 38.08 -55.84 -24.90
C PRO A 46 37.87 -54.35 -25.21
N ASP A 47 38.94 -53.58 -24.94
CA ASP A 47 39.46 -52.33 -25.53
C ASP A 47 38.58 -51.52 -26.52
N GLY A 48 38.58 -50.17 -26.53
CA GLY A 48 39.45 -49.24 -25.81
C GLY A 48 39.91 -48.08 -26.72
N GLY A 49 39.21 -46.95 -26.71
CA GLY A 49 39.54 -45.76 -27.49
C GLY A 49 38.63 -44.58 -27.14
N PRO A 50 39.14 -43.32 -27.08
CA PRO A 50 38.35 -42.16 -26.67
C PRO A 50 37.76 -41.37 -27.84
N ASP A 51 36.58 -40.80 -27.64
CA ASP A 51 36.20 -39.48 -28.16
C ASP A 51 35.02 -38.92 -27.34
N GLY A 52 34.85 -37.60 -27.31
CA GLY A 52 33.90 -36.93 -26.42
C GLY A 52 32.65 -36.39 -27.11
N GLY A 53 31.50 -36.50 -26.42
CA GLY A 53 30.23 -35.88 -26.79
C GLY A 53 29.27 -35.87 -25.59
N PRO A 54 28.37 -34.88 -25.44
CA PRO A 54 27.48 -34.78 -24.28
C PRO A 54 26.32 -35.78 -24.35
N ASP A 55 25.84 -36.23 -23.18
CA ASP A 55 24.67 -37.10 -23.06
C ASP A 55 23.41 -36.46 -23.65
N GLY A 56 22.70 -37.22 -24.49
CA GLY A 56 21.37 -36.85 -24.97
C GLY A 56 20.29 -37.25 -23.97
N GLY A 57 19.32 -36.36 -23.75
CA GLY A 57 18.09 -36.70 -23.04
C GLY A 57 17.26 -37.78 -23.77
N PRO A 58 16.21 -38.32 -23.13
CA PRO A 58 15.36 -39.33 -23.73
C PRO A 58 14.66 -38.79 -25.01
N PRO A 59 14.40 -39.64 -26.01
CA PRO A 59 13.78 -39.21 -27.26
C PRO A 59 12.33 -38.75 -27.02
N ASP A 60 12.07 -37.47 -27.29
CA ASP A 60 10.73 -36.88 -27.21
C ASP A 60 9.76 -37.55 -28.20
N SER A 61 8.53 -37.78 -27.75
CA SER A 61 7.47 -38.41 -28.54
C SER A 61 6.85 -37.40 -29.51
N GLY A 62 7.56 -37.17 -30.62
CA GLY A 62 7.37 -36.03 -31.52
C GLY A 62 5.92 -35.68 -31.89
N VAL A 63 5.44 -34.57 -31.33
CA VAL A 63 4.28 -33.84 -31.82
C VAL A 63 4.69 -33.00 -33.04
N PRO A 64 3.96 -33.04 -34.18
CA PRO A 64 4.36 -32.28 -35.37
C PRO A 64 4.22 -30.76 -35.21
N GLY A 65 5.37 -30.06 -35.18
CA GLY A 65 5.52 -28.77 -35.84
C GLY A 65 4.90 -27.51 -35.20
N ALA A 66 5.09 -27.33 -33.90
CA ALA A 66 4.95 -26.00 -33.28
C ALA A 66 6.15 -25.11 -33.64
N LEU A 67 5.91 -23.92 -34.18
CA LEU A 67 6.94 -22.89 -34.32
C LEU A 67 7.08 -22.10 -33.02
N THR A 68 8.31 -21.79 -32.63
CA THR A 68 8.60 -20.87 -31.52
C THR A 68 8.74 -19.45 -32.05
N ALA A 69 8.23 -18.46 -31.32
CA ALA A 69 8.32 -17.05 -31.69
C ALA A 69 9.28 -16.31 -30.75
N SER A 70 10.16 -15.48 -31.32
CA SER A 70 11.08 -14.62 -30.58
C SER A 70 11.12 -13.21 -31.19
N PRO A 71 10.66 -12.15 -30.48
CA PRO A 71 9.92 -12.20 -29.21
C PRO A 71 8.58 -12.96 -29.32
N ASP A 72 8.00 -13.29 -28.16
CA ASP A 72 6.72 -14.02 -28.03
C ASP A 72 5.49 -13.18 -28.43
N ARG A 73 5.58 -11.86 -28.21
CA ARG A 73 4.65 -10.81 -28.64
C ARG A 73 5.38 -9.74 -29.46
N ILE A 74 4.63 -8.88 -30.15
CA ILE A 74 5.16 -7.64 -30.75
C ILE A 74 4.34 -6.45 -30.24
N VAL A 75 5.02 -5.44 -29.69
CA VAL A 75 4.42 -4.17 -29.25
C VAL A 75 5.09 -3.01 -30.00
N ILE A 76 4.29 -2.07 -30.53
CA ILE A 76 4.79 -0.96 -31.36
C ILE A 76 4.13 0.37 -30.97
N GLY A 77 4.91 1.28 -30.35
CA GLY A 77 4.51 2.68 -30.11
C GLY A 77 4.90 3.60 -31.28
N THR A 78 3.96 4.38 -31.83
CA THR A 78 4.14 5.29 -32.98
C THR A 78 3.26 6.55 -32.87
N THR A 79 3.30 7.44 -33.86
CA THR A 79 2.37 8.57 -34.01
C THR A 79 1.18 8.21 -34.92
N PRO A 80 -0.04 8.74 -34.71
CA PRO A 80 -1.22 8.42 -35.52
C PRO A 80 -0.99 8.58 -37.02
N GLY A 81 -1.38 7.57 -37.81
CA GLY A 81 -1.17 7.54 -39.27
C GLY A 81 0.29 7.36 -39.71
N THR A 82 1.23 7.13 -38.78
CA THR A 82 2.66 6.93 -39.06
C THR A 82 3.04 5.46 -38.90
N ALA A 83 3.45 4.84 -40.00
CA ALA A 83 3.85 3.44 -40.00
C ALA A 83 5.19 3.21 -39.28
N LYS A 84 5.26 2.22 -38.39
CA LYS A 84 6.47 1.75 -37.71
C LYS A 84 6.51 0.23 -37.68
N SER A 85 7.70 -0.36 -37.79
CA SER A 85 7.88 -1.81 -37.92
C SER A 85 8.72 -2.40 -36.79
N ALA A 86 8.43 -3.66 -36.47
CA ALA A 86 9.22 -4.53 -35.61
C ALA A 86 9.36 -5.92 -36.28
N GLN A 87 10.20 -6.80 -35.75
CA GLN A 87 10.44 -8.14 -36.31
C GLN A 87 10.22 -9.23 -35.26
N VAL A 88 9.54 -10.30 -35.68
CA VAL A 88 9.45 -11.56 -34.94
C VAL A 88 10.13 -12.67 -35.75
N THR A 89 10.96 -13.46 -35.09
CA THR A 89 11.60 -14.63 -35.69
C THR A 89 10.85 -15.88 -35.29
N LEU A 90 10.34 -16.61 -36.29
CA LEU A 90 9.66 -17.89 -36.12
C LEU A 90 10.67 -19.02 -36.36
N THR A 91 11.00 -19.80 -35.32
CA THR A 91 12.01 -20.85 -35.36
C THR A 91 11.37 -22.24 -35.21
N ASN A 92 11.74 -23.17 -36.08
CA ASN A 92 11.40 -24.57 -35.93
C ASN A 92 12.29 -25.23 -34.86
N ALA A 93 11.76 -25.41 -33.66
CA ALA A 93 12.46 -26.08 -32.56
C ALA A 93 12.41 -27.63 -32.64
N GLY A 94 11.65 -28.20 -33.59
CA GLY A 94 11.46 -29.64 -33.73
C GLY A 94 12.51 -30.33 -34.60
N ALA A 95 12.63 -31.65 -34.43
CA ALA A 95 13.58 -32.51 -35.17
C ALA A 95 13.17 -32.82 -36.63
N SER A 96 12.04 -32.29 -37.11
CA SER A 96 11.50 -32.52 -38.47
C SER A 96 11.18 -31.19 -39.15
N THR A 97 11.23 -31.16 -40.49
CA THR A 97 10.87 -29.97 -41.28
C THR A 97 9.41 -29.55 -41.06
N VAL A 98 9.19 -28.25 -40.83
CA VAL A 98 7.87 -27.64 -40.65
C VAL A 98 7.55 -26.73 -41.83
N SER A 99 6.41 -26.97 -42.49
CA SER A 99 5.93 -26.13 -43.59
C SER A 99 5.05 -24.99 -43.05
N LEU A 100 5.56 -23.76 -43.07
CA LEU A 100 4.80 -22.55 -42.76
C LEU A 100 3.90 -22.21 -43.95
N GLN A 101 2.60 -22.47 -43.83
CA GLN A 101 1.64 -22.35 -44.94
C GLN A 101 1.09 -20.94 -45.11
N SER A 102 0.85 -20.20 -44.02
CA SER A 102 0.32 -18.84 -44.10
C SER A 102 0.66 -17.99 -42.87
N LEU A 103 0.64 -16.68 -43.07
CA LEU A 103 0.79 -15.64 -42.05
C LEU A 103 -0.42 -14.70 -42.16
N ASN A 104 -1.31 -14.72 -41.18
CA ASN A 104 -2.54 -13.91 -41.20
C ASN A 104 -2.64 -13.08 -39.91
N VAL A 105 -3.09 -11.83 -39.98
CA VAL A 105 -3.41 -11.05 -38.78
C VAL A 105 -4.91 -11.09 -38.51
N SER A 106 -5.30 -11.38 -37.28
CA SER A 106 -6.68 -11.37 -36.80
C SER A 106 -6.84 -10.46 -35.57
N GLY A 107 -8.08 -10.25 -35.11
CA GLY A 107 -8.43 -9.35 -34.00
C GLY A 107 -9.17 -8.08 -34.44
N ALA A 108 -9.73 -7.35 -33.48
CA ALA A 108 -10.65 -6.24 -33.74
C ALA A 108 -9.98 -5.02 -34.42
N GLN A 109 -8.67 -4.83 -34.26
CA GLN A 109 -7.90 -3.78 -34.95
C GLN A 109 -6.83 -4.38 -35.89
N ALA A 110 -7.05 -5.60 -36.41
CA ALA A 110 -6.13 -6.27 -37.33
C ALA A 110 -5.72 -5.43 -38.54
N SER A 111 -6.61 -4.57 -39.05
CA SER A 111 -6.36 -3.66 -40.18
C SER A 111 -5.32 -2.56 -39.90
N ALA A 112 -4.97 -2.32 -38.64
CA ALA A 112 -3.87 -1.42 -38.27
C ALA A 112 -2.49 -2.09 -38.39
N PHE A 113 -2.43 -3.40 -38.66
CA PHE A 113 -1.19 -4.17 -38.79
C PHE A 113 -1.07 -4.79 -40.18
N SER A 114 0.17 -4.97 -40.64
CA SER A 114 0.52 -5.69 -41.87
C SER A 114 1.80 -6.49 -41.67
N VAL A 115 1.99 -7.57 -42.46
CA VAL A 115 3.13 -8.48 -42.31
C VAL A 115 3.86 -8.70 -43.63
N SER A 116 5.18 -8.86 -43.55
CA SER A 116 6.08 -8.98 -44.71
C SER A 116 7.39 -9.70 -44.33
N GLY A 117 8.32 -9.82 -45.28
CA GLY A 117 9.65 -10.42 -45.06
C GLY A 117 9.74 -11.92 -45.37
N VAL A 118 8.61 -12.64 -45.37
CA VAL A 118 8.54 -14.09 -45.67
C VAL A 118 7.55 -14.34 -46.81
N THR A 119 7.96 -15.10 -47.83
CA THR A 119 7.06 -15.66 -48.83
C THR A 119 6.57 -17.02 -48.33
N VAL A 120 5.26 -17.28 -48.39
CA VAL A 120 4.64 -18.53 -47.95
C VAL A 120 3.96 -19.25 -49.12
N PRO A 121 3.92 -20.59 -49.17
CA PRO A 121 4.46 -21.52 -48.17
C PRO A 121 6.00 -21.56 -48.13
N ALA A 122 6.56 -21.83 -46.96
CA ALA A 122 8.00 -21.93 -46.72
C ALA A 122 8.34 -23.11 -45.79
N ASP A 123 9.30 -23.95 -46.19
CA ASP A 123 9.72 -25.11 -45.41
C ASP A 123 10.94 -24.76 -44.52
N LEU A 124 10.76 -24.89 -43.21
CA LEU A 124 11.79 -24.67 -42.20
C LEU A 124 12.31 -26.00 -41.68
N GLY A 125 13.55 -26.36 -42.01
CA GLY A 125 14.24 -27.51 -41.42
C GLY A 125 14.46 -27.37 -39.90
N PRO A 126 14.93 -28.42 -39.21
CA PRO A 126 15.24 -28.37 -37.78
C PRO A 126 16.21 -27.23 -37.45
N GLY A 127 15.85 -26.38 -36.47
CA GLY A 127 16.63 -25.20 -36.08
C GLY A 127 16.62 -24.04 -37.09
N ALA A 128 15.89 -24.14 -38.21
CA ALA A 128 15.78 -23.06 -39.19
C ALA A 128 14.68 -22.06 -38.78
N SER A 129 14.84 -20.81 -39.22
CA SER A 129 13.98 -19.69 -38.83
C SER A 129 13.52 -18.85 -40.02
N ALA A 130 12.37 -18.19 -39.86
CA ALA A 130 11.86 -17.16 -40.76
C ALA A 130 11.57 -15.86 -39.99
N THR A 131 12.12 -14.73 -40.45
CA THR A 131 11.92 -13.42 -39.82
C THR A 131 10.77 -12.67 -40.47
N VAL A 132 9.66 -12.54 -39.76
CA VAL A 132 8.47 -11.78 -40.19
C VAL A 132 8.61 -10.34 -39.70
N THR A 133 8.50 -9.39 -40.62
CA THR A 133 8.41 -7.96 -40.29
C THR A 133 6.94 -7.57 -40.14
N VAL A 134 6.55 -7.16 -38.93
CA VAL A 134 5.23 -6.63 -38.59
C VAL A 134 5.29 -5.10 -38.65
N THR A 135 4.35 -4.47 -39.36
CA THR A 135 4.24 -3.00 -39.46
C THR A 135 2.90 -2.56 -38.92
N PHE A 136 2.92 -1.70 -37.90
CA PHE A 136 1.75 -1.05 -37.31
C PHE A 136 1.58 0.36 -37.87
N ASN A 137 0.34 0.73 -38.20
CA ASN A 137 -0.08 2.07 -38.62
C ASN A 137 -1.52 2.33 -38.17
N GLY A 138 -1.69 2.71 -36.89
CA GLY A 138 -2.99 2.94 -36.27
C GLY A 138 -3.47 4.40 -36.31
N THR A 139 -4.78 4.57 -36.09
CA THR A 139 -5.35 5.80 -35.54
C THR A 139 -5.00 5.93 -34.07
N ALA A 140 -5.18 7.12 -33.47
CA ALA A 140 -4.87 7.37 -32.06
C ALA A 140 -5.54 6.37 -31.09
N GLY A 141 -4.82 6.02 -30.03
CA GLY A 141 -5.19 5.02 -29.02
C GLY A 141 -4.54 3.64 -29.25
N VAL A 142 -5.08 2.62 -28.56
CA VAL A 142 -4.59 1.24 -28.62
C VAL A 142 -5.28 0.44 -29.73
N SER A 143 -4.49 -0.37 -30.43
CA SER A 143 -4.93 -1.39 -31.38
C SER A 143 -4.37 -2.75 -30.97
N ARG A 144 -5.22 -3.79 -30.99
CA ARG A 144 -4.81 -5.18 -30.71
C ARG A 144 -5.11 -6.11 -31.88
N GLY A 145 -4.23 -7.09 -32.05
CA GLY A 145 -4.39 -8.19 -32.99
C GLY A 145 -3.56 -9.41 -32.60
N SER A 146 -3.54 -10.41 -33.46
CA SER A 146 -2.69 -11.59 -33.34
C SER A 146 -2.20 -12.01 -34.73
N LEU A 147 -0.89 -12.20 -34.89
CA LEU A 147 -0.35 -12.87 -36.06
C LEU A 147 -0.46 -14.38 -35.86
N ALA A 148 -1.19 -15.04 -36.76
CA ALA A 148 -1.33 -16.49 -36.85
C ALA A 148 -0.37 -17.04 -37.91
N ALA A 149 0.65 -17.78 -37.48
CA ALA A 149 1.56 -18.55 -38.31
C ALA A 149 1.09 -20.01 -38.38
N ALA A 150 0.44 -20.38 -39.47
CA ALA A 150 -0.22 -21.68 -39.61
C ALA A 150 0.67 -22.72 -40.33
N THR A 151 0.69 -23.95 -39.81
CA THR A 151 1.40 -25.12 -40.33
C THR A 151 0.43 -26.32 -40.40
N PRO A 152 0.79 -27.45 -41.04
CA PRO A 152 -0.01 -28.68 -40.99
C PRO A 152 -0.24 -29.23 -39.56
N GLY A 153 0.61 -28.86 -38.60
CA GLY A 153 0.55 -29.34 -37.21
C GLY A 153 -0.24 -28.43 -36.26
N GLY A 154 -0.48 -27.17 -36.65
CA GLY A 154 -1.20 -26.21 -35.82
C GLY A 154 -0.87 -24.76 -36.18
N THR A 155 -1.25 -23.83 -35.30
CA THR A 155 -1.01 -22.40 -35.48
C THR A 155 -0.24 -21.84 -34.29
N THR A 156 0.94 -21.28 -34.54
CA THR A 156 1.62 -20.42 -33.55
C THR A 156 0.99 -19.03 -33.62
N ALA A 157 0.52 -18.53 -32.48
CA ALA A 157 -0.04 -17.19 -32.35
C ALA A 157 0.99 -16.24 -31.70
N VAL A 158 1.17 -15.06 -32.28
CA VAL A 158 2.02 -13.98 -31.75
C VAL A 158 1.11 -12.77 -31.49
N PRO A 159 0.85 -12.39 -30.22
CA PRO A 159 0.05 -11.21 -29.89
C PRO A 159 0.67 -9.93 -30.44
N LEU A 160 -0.18 -9.05 -31.00
CA LEU A 160 0.22 -7.76 -31.56
C LEU A 160 -0.43 -6.61 -30.79
N GLY A 161 0.40 -5.78 -30.18
CA GLY A 161 0.03 -4.50 -29.57
C GLY A 161 0.51 -3.32 -30.42
N GLY A 162 -0.35 -2.33 -30.61
CA GLY A 162 0.00 -1.07 -31.27
C GLY A 162 -0.57 0.10 -30.50
N LEU A 163 0.26 1.09 -30.15
CA LEU A 163 -0.16 2.32 -29.49
C LEU A 163 0.21 3.50 -30.38
N ALA A 164 -0.78 4.32 -30.73
CA ALA A 164 -0.55 5.55 -31.48
C ALA A 164 -0.96 6.78 -30.65
N ILE A 165 0.01 7.63 -30.30
CA ILE A 165 -0.23 8.86 -29.52
C ILE A 165 0.42 10.07 -30.20
N PRO A 166 -0.13 11.29 -30.05
CA PRO A 166 0.50 12.50 -30.59
C PRO A 166 1.96 12.66 -30.14
N ALA A 167 2.80 13.23 -31.00
CA ALA A 167 4.21 13.46 -30.67
C ALA A 167 4.34 14.45 -29.49
N GLY A 168 5.15 14.10 -28.49
CA GLY A 168 5.30 14.91 -27.28
C GLY A 168 4.08 14.84 -26.35
N THR A 169 3.39 13.70 -26.30
CA THR A 169 2.37 13.37 -25.30
C THR A 169 2.59 11.95 -24.79
N GLU A 170 2.21 11.68 -23.55
CA GLU A 170 2.25 10.35 -22.93
C GLU A 170 0.87 9.66 -22.97
N PRO A 171 0.81 8.32 -22.85
CA PRO A 171 -0.45 7.57 -22.80
C PRO A 171 -1.04 7.51 -21.38
N SER A 172 -2.23 6.92 -21.25
CA SER A 172 -2.69 6.45 -19.94
C SER A 172 -1.92 5.20 -19.49
N LEU A 173 -1.81 5.01 -18.18
CA LEU A 173 -1.31 3.75 -17.62
C LEU A 173 -2.17 2.56 -18.07
N GLN A 174 -3.50 2.75 -18.17
CA GLN A 174 -4.39 1.74 -18.76
C GLN A 174 -4.03 1.40 -20.21
N TRP A 175 -3.63 2.36 -21.04
CA TRP A 175 -3.18 2.09 -22.42
C TRP A 175 -1.85 1.34 -22.47
N ILE A 176 -0.95 1.55 -21.49
CA ILE A 176 0.26 0.73 -21.35
C ILE A 176 -0.11 -0.72 -20.99
N PHE A 177 -1.08 -0.95 -20.11
CA PHE A 177 -1.55 -2.31 -19.80
C PHE A 177 -2.27 -2.95 -21.01
N ASP A 178 -3.18 -2.21 -21.65
CA ASP A 178 -3.95 -2.67 -22.81
C ASP A 178 -3.08 -3.03 -24.01
N VAL A 179 -2.03 -2.24 -24.32
CA VAL A 179 -1.15 -2.50 -25.48
C VAL A 179 -0.25 -3.72 -25.27
N HIS A 180 0.15 -4.00 -24.02
CA HIS A 180 0.83 -5.26 -23.66
C HIS A 180 -0.14 -6.44 -23.48
N ASN A 181 -1.44 -6.20 -23.66
CA ASN A 181 -2.54 -7.14 -23.44
C ASN A 181 -2.54 -7.76 -22.02
N ILE A 182 -2.34 -6.91 -21.02
CA ILE A 182 -2.41 -7.22 -19.59
C ILE A 182 -3.79 -6.79 -19.08
N PRO A 183 -4.71 -7.71 -18.71
CA PRO A 183 -6.10 -7.38 -18.37
C PRO A 183 -6.28 -6.85 -16.92
N VAL A 184 -5.42 -5.92 -16.53
CA VAL A 184 -5.43 -5.21 -15.24
C VAL A 184 -6.12 -3.86 -15.40
N ASN A 185 -6.93 -3.48 -14.41
CA ASN A 185 -7.51 -2.15 -14.28
C ASN A 185 -6.50 -1.21 -13.59
N ALA A 186 -5.94 -0.26 -14.31
CA ALA A 186 -5.02 0.74 -13.77
C ALA A 186 -5.73 1.72 -12.82
N GLY A 187 -7.01 2.04 -13.08
CA GLY A 187 -7.77 3.04 -12.31
C GLY A 187 -7.86 4.43 -12.93
N ASN A 188 -7.34 4.67 -14.14
CA ASN A 188 -7.57 5.91 -14.90
C ASN A 188 -9.09 6.19 -15.06
N PRO A 189 -9.61 7.36 -14.64
CA PRO A 189 -11.05 7.68 -14.75
C PRO A 189 -11.56 7.79 -16.19
N ASP A 190 -10.70 8.23 -17.10
CA ASP A 190 -10.86 8.14 -18.55
C ASP A 190 -9.61 7.42 -19.10
N PRO A 191 -9.71 6.16 -19.55
CA PRO A 191 -8.58 5.43 -20.14
C PRO A 191 -7.92 6.10 -21.36
N SER A 192 -8.50 7.16 -21.93
CA SER A 192 -7.89 7.98 -22.99
C SER A 192 -7.10 9.21 -22.49
N LYS A 193 -6.92 9.34 -21.17
CA LYS A 193 -6.16 10.41 -20.49
C LYS A 193 -5.06 9.82 -19.63
N ARG A 194 -3.90 10.49 -19.60
CA ARG A 194 -2.83 10.17 -18.65
C ARG A 194 -3.30 10.42 -17.22
N ASP A 195 -3.96 11.58 -17.03
CA ASP A 195 -4.54 12.11 -15.79
C ASP A 195 -5.06 11.02 -14.84
N PHE A 196 -4.44 10.92 -13.66
CA PHE A 196 -4.72 9.89 -12.66
C PHE A 196 -5.06 10.53 -11.31
N PRO A 197 -6.08 10.03 -10.57
CA PRO A 197 -6.49 10.62 -9.31
C PRO A 197 -5.42 10.40 -8.22
N PRO A 198 -5.02 11.44 -7.47
CA PRO A 198 -4.05 11.29 -6.38
C PRO A 198 -4.72 10.68 -5.13
N VAL A 199 -4.97 9.37 -5.18
CA VAL A 199 -5.63 8.57 -4.15
C VAL A 199 -4.73 7.45 -3.63
N ALA A 200 -4.92 7.05 -2.37
CA ALA A 200 -4.10 6.04 -1.69
C ALA A 200 -4.17 4.63 -2.30
N SER A 201 -5.17 4.32 -3.12
CA SER A 201 -5.18 3.13 -3.99
C SER A 201 -6.18 3.28 -5.14
N ALA A 202 -5.92 2.69 -6.30
CA ALA A 202 -6.75 2.83 -7.50
C ALA A 202 -6.84 1.57 -8.39
N GLY A 203 -8.01 1.30 -8.97
CA GLY A 203 -8.19 0.16 -9.88
C GLY A 203 -8.02 -1.20 -9.20
N ASP A 204 -7.17 -2.06 -9.76
CA ASP A 204 -6.79 -3.38 -9.21
C ASP A 204 -5.65 -3.33 -8.18
N GLU A 205 -5.05 -2.15 -7.95
CA GLU A 205 -3.83 -1.93 -7.15
C GLU A 205 -3.92 -2.45 -5.71
N THR A 206 -2.76 -2.61 -5.07
CA THR A 206 -2.57 -3.36 -3.81
C THR A 206 -1.86 -2.59 -2.71
N GLY A 207 -1.38 -1.36 -2.93
CA GLY A 207 -0.63 -0.60 -1.93
C GLY A 207 0.61 -1.31 -1.35
N ILE A 208 1.24 -2.23 -2.07
CA ILE A 208 2.42 -2.97 -1.60
C ILE A 208 3.62 -2.02 -1.51
N GLN A 209 4.04 -1.71 -0.29
CA GLN A 209 5.15 -0.81 0.00
C GLN A 209 6.53 -1.46 -0.23
N SER A 210 6.67 -2.75 0.06
CA SER A 210 7.92 -3.51 -0.17
C SER A 210 7.66 -5.01 -0.40
N PHE A 211 8.64 -5.70 -0.97
CA PHE A 211 8.59 -7.11 -1.36
C PHE A 211 9.63 -7.95 -0.60
N VAL A 212 9.43 -9.28 -0.59
CA VAL A 212 10.49 -10.27 -0.39
C VAL A 212 10.57 -11.21 -1.60
N LYS A 213 11.70 -11.91 -1.75
CA LYS A 213 11.96 -12.90 -2.79
C LYS A 213 11.06 -14.14 -2.61
N ALA A 214 10.38 -14.61 -3.67
CA ALA A 214 9.38 -15.68 -3.57
C ALA A 214 9.95 -17.11 -3.63
N GLY A 215 11.17 -17.29 -4.14
CA GLY A 215 11.84 -18.59 -4.29
C GLY A 215 13.27 -18.44 -4.78
N ASP A 216 14.01 -19.56 -4.92
CA ASP A 216 15.48 -19.58 -5.04
C ASP A 216 16.07 -18.77 -6.22
N GLY A 217 15.38 -18.70 -7.36
CA GLY A 217 15.83 -17.96 -8.55
C GLY A 217 15.95 -16.44 -8.32
N PRO A 218 16.59 -15.68 -9.21
CA PRO A 218 16.69 -14.23 -9.05
C PRO A 218 15.32 -13.54 -9.16
N VAL A 219 15.21 -12.33 -8.61
CA VAL A 219 14.14 -11.39 -8.97
C VAL A 219 14.43 -10.87 -10.37
N THR A 220 13.42 -10.83 -11.25
CA THR A 220 13.57 -10.38 -12.64
C THR A 220 12.56 -9.30 -13.02
N LEU A 221 12.97 -8.37 -13.88
CA LEU A 221 12.15 -7.27 -14.38
C LEU A 221 11.93 -7.39 -15.89
N GLN A 222 10.75 -6.98 -16.35
CA GLN A 222 10.39 -6.82 -17.75
C GLN A 222 9.85 -5.41 -17.94
N LEU A 223 10.62 -4.52 -18.55
CA LEU A 223 10.15 -3.17 -18.86
C LEU A 223 9.00 -3.21 -19.86
N LEU A 224 7.98 -2.40 -19.61
CA LEU A 224 6.81 -2.23 -20.48
C LEU A 224 6.81 -0.83 -21.11
N ALA A 225 7.18 0.20 -20.37
CA ALA A 225 7.19 1.57 -20.87
C ALA A 225 8.20 2.47 -20.17
N SER A 226 8.60 3.53 -20.87
CA SER A 226 9.08 4.77 -20.28
C SER A 226 8.52 5.98 -21.03
N TYR A 227 8.01 6.96 -20.29
CA TYR A 227 7.28 8.12 -20.79
C TYR A 227 7.48 9.32 -19.85
N GLY A 228 8.70 9.86 -19.82
CA GLY A 228 9.07 10.95 -18.91
C GLY A 228 9.92 12.02 -19.58
N PRO A 229 10.46 12.99 -18.81
CA PRO A 229 11.23 14.10 -19.37
C PRO A 229 12.42 13.62 -20.25
N PRO A 230 12.57 14.16 -21.48
CA PRO A 230 13.59 13.71 -22.42
C PRO A 230 14.96 14.30 -22.08
N PHE A 231 15.60 13.72 -21.05
CA PHE A 231 16.94 14.04 -20.56
C PHE A 231 17.89 12.83 -20.72
N GLU A 232 19.21 13.00 -20.51
CA GLU A 232 20.20 11.91 -20.61
C GLU A 232 20.98 11.71 -19.29
N PRO A 233 20.83 10.56 -18.60
CA PRO A 233 19.78 9.57 -18.81
C PRO A 233 18.40 10.16 -18.47
N SER A 234 17.33 9.58 -19.00
CA SER A 234 15.97 10.00 -18.68
C SER A 234 15.63 9.60 -17.24
N SER A 235 15.90 8.34 -16.88
CA SER A 235 15.83 7.86 -15.50
C SER A 235 16.96 6.88 -15.15
N ILE A 236 17.29 6.82 -13.86
CA ILE A 236 18.17 5.84 -13.23
C ILE A 236 17.32 5.03 -12.25
N ASN A 237 17.40 3.70 -12.30
CA ASN A 237 16.43 2.81 -11.65
C ASN A 237 17.14 1.67 -10.90
N GLY A 238 16.59 1.22 -9.78
CA GLY A 238 17.19 0.17 -8.98
C GLY A 238 16.33 -0.35 -7.83
N TRP A 239 16.97 -1.06 -6.91
CA TRP A 239 16.36 -1.59 -5.69
C TRP A 239 17.15 -1.18 -4.43
N TYR A 240 16.52 -1.28 -3.27
CA TYR A 240 17.10 -0.95 -1.96
C TYR A 240 16.47 -1.83 -0.87
N ALA A 241 17.13 -2.01 0.28
CA ALA A 241 16.55 -2.73 1.42
C ALA A 241 15.44 -1.90 2.10
N SER A 242 14.29 -2.52 2.35
CA SER A 242 13.08 -1.89 2.91
C SER A 242 13.39 -1.15 4.23
N GLY A 243 12.80 0.03 4.39
CA GLY A 243 13.07 0.99 5.47
C GLY A 243 14.39 1.76 5.34
N ASN A 244 15.26 1.44 4.37
CA ASN A 244 16.59 2.05 4.23
C ASN A 244 16.84 2.61 2.82
N GLY A 245 16.29 3.79 2.55
CA GLY A 245 16.50 4.55 1.30
C GLY A 245 17.95 4.98 1.01
N SER A 246 18.91 4.72 1.91
CA SER A 246 20.35 4.89 1.63
C SER A 246 21.00 3.64 1.04
N SER A 247 20.36 2.47 1.10
CA SER A 247 20.91 1.18 0.67
C SER A 247 20.74 0.89 -0.85
N ARG A 248 20.81 1.94 -1.67
CA ARG A 248 20.43 1.91 -3.09
C ARG A 248 21.45 1.17 -3.97
N THR A 249 20.95 0.18 -4.70
CA THR A 249 21.67 -0.53 -5.76
C THR A 249 21.07 -0.15 -7.11
N GLU A 250 21.84 0.47 -7.99
CA GLU A 250 21.42 0.74 -9.39
C GLU A 250 21.30 -0.58 -10.16
N MET A 251 20.25 -0.72 -10.95
CA MET A 251 20.05 -1.84 -11.87
C MET A 251 20.20 -1.40 -13.34
N PHE A 252 19.51 -0.33 -13.75
CA PHE A 252 19.45 0.09 -15.14
C PHE A 252 19.16 1.58 -15.33
N ARG A 253 19.42 2.08 -16.54
CA ARG A 253 19.10 3.44 -16.98
C ARG A 253 18.33 3.42 -18.29
N ILE A 254 17.46 4.41 -18.48
CA ILE A 254 16.80 4.70 -19.76
C ILE A 254 17.52 5.90 -20.40
N ALA A 255 17.94 5.77 -21.65
CA ALA A 255 18.54 6.87 -22.41
C ALA A 255 17.49 7.85 -22.97
N GLN A 256 17.88 9.09 -23.23
CA GLN A 256 17.03 10.18 -23.76
C GLN A 256 16.22 9.77 -24.99
N ALA A 257 16.83 8.99 -25.89
CA ALA A 257 16.21 8.51 -27.11
C ALA A 257 15.03 7.54 -26.89
N ASN A 258 14.87 7.01 -25.67
CA ASN A 258 13.85 6.04 -25.28
C ASN A 258 12.91 6.58 -24.19
N ALA A 259 12.97 7.89 -23.88
CA ALA A 259 12.12 8.53 -22.87
C ALA A 259 10.61 8.56 -23.21
N PHE A 260 10.23 8.15 -24.43
CA PHE A 260 8.85 8.02 -24.91
C PHE A 260 8.71 6.70 -25.71
N ALA A 261 8.83 5.55 -25.04
CA ALA A 261 8.89 4.23 -25.67
C ALA A 261 8.20 3.11 -24.89
N LEU A 262 7.61 2.17 -25.63
CA LEU A 262 7.17 0.86 -25.11
C LEU A 262 8.30 -0.17 -25.27
N ASP A 263 8.34 -1.17 -24.39
CA ASP A 263 9.43 -2.14 -24.23
C ASP A 263 10.84 -1.47 -24.34
N PRO A 264 11.14 -0.39 -23.57
CA PRO A 264 12.32 0.44 -23.79
C PRO A 264 13.64 -0.31 -23.50
N PRO A 265 14.67 -0.17 -24.36
CA PRO A 265 15.96 -0.83 -24.13
C PRO A 265 16.79 -0.07 -23.07
N ILE A 266 17.32 -0.83 -22.11
CA ILE A 266 18.26 -0.33 -21.11
C ILE A 266 19.65 -0.05 -21.70
N VAL A 267 20.40 0.84 -21.05
CA VAL A 267 21.77 1.22 -21.47
C VAL A 267 22.83 0.96 -20.39
N ASN A 268 24.09 1.29 -20.71
CA ASN A 268 25.25 1.28 -19.81
C ASN A 268 25.59 -0.08 -19.14
N GLY A 269 25.17 -1.20 -19.72
CA GLY A 269 25.47 -2.54 -19.19
C GLY A 269 24.68 -2.91 -17.93
N GLY A 270 23.54 -2.24 -17.69
CA GLY A 270 22.63 -2.57 -16.60
C GLY A 270 22.02 -3.98 -16.69
N THR A 271 21.36 -4.39 -15.61
CA THR A 271 20.70 -5.69 -15.48
C THR A 271 19.21 -5.53 -15.18
N LEU A 272 18.39 -6.45 -15.69
CA LEU A 272 16.99 -6.63 -15.30
C LEU A 272 16.81 -7.84 -14.35
N SER A 273 17.88 -8.26 -13.67
CA SER A 273 17.89 -9.41 -12.76
C SER A 273 18.82 -9.16 -11.57
N PHE A 274 18.37 -9.48 -10.37
CA PHE A 274 19.12 -9.32 -9.11
C PHE A 274 18.73 -10.36 -8.06
N ASP A 275 19.47 -10.43 -6.95
CA ASP A 275 19.13 -11.28 -5.81
C ASP A 275 19.23 -10.47 -4.50
N PRO A 276 18.10 -10.15 -3.83
CA PRO A 276 18.08 -9.46 -2.53
C PRO A 276 18.27 -10.44 -1.35
N GLY A 277 18.45 -11.74 -1.60
CA GLY A 277 18.44 -12.77 -0.57
C GLY A 277 17.06 -12.92 0.07
N SER A 278 17.03 -13.08 1.40
CA SER A 278 15.79 -13.19 2.19
C SER A 278 15.32 -11.86 2.80
N SER A 279 15.96 -10.74 2.46
CA SER A 279 15.63 -9.42 3.02
C SER A 279 14.42 -8.81 2.31
N ALA A 280 13.66 -7.98 3.04
CA ALA A 280 12.67 -7.11 2.42
C ALA A 280 13.34 -5.98 1.63
N PHE A 281 12.78 -5.64 0.47
CA PHE A 281 13.33 -4.66 -0.46
C PHE A 281 12.21 -3.87 -1.16
N GLY A 282 12.53 -2.66 -1.62
CA GLY A 282 11.67 -1.87 -2.49
C GLY A 282 12.41 -1.44 -3.76
N PHE A 283 11.67 -0.85 -4.70
CA PHE A 283 12.22 -0.23 -5.90
C PHE A 283 12.40 1.29 -5.76
N TRP A 284 13.41 1.85 -6.41
CA TRP A 284 13.69 3.29 -6.44
C TRP A 284 14.06 3.78 -7.84
N ASN A 285 13.82 5.07 -8.10
CA ASN A 285 14.27 5.75 -9.31
C ASN A 285 14.63 7.24 -9.09
N GLU A 286 15.56 7.74 -9.89
CA GLU A 286 16.02 9.14 -9.98
C GLU A 286 15.81 9.67 -11.40
N TRP A 287 15.52 10.97 -11.52
CA TRP A 287 15.17 11.66 -12.76
C TRP A 287 16.05 12.91 -12.96
N PRO A 288 17.22 12.79 -13.63
CA PRO A 288 18.22 13.87 -13.67
C PRO A 288 17.79 15.16 -14.37
N PHE A 289 16.61 15.18 -15.01
CA PHE A 289 15.96 16.40 -15.49
C PHE A 289 15.69 17.40 -14.35
N TRP A 290 15.27 16.94 -13.17
CA TRP A 290 14.90 17.81 -12.04
C TRP A 290 16.08 18.33 -11.23
N GLU A 291 17.22 17.65 -11.34
CA GLU A 291 18.51 18.07 -10.77
C GLU A 291 19.07 19.33 -11.44
N THR A 292 18.51 19.76 -12.58
CA THR A 292 18.98 20.95 -13.29
C THR A 292 18.65 22.24 -12.53
N PRO A 293 19.60 23.19 -12.38
CA PRO A 293 19.36 24.47 -11.70
C PRO A 293 18.22 25.33 -12.28
N GLN A 294 17.80 25.03 -13.51
CA GLN A 294 16.70 25.68 -14.22
C GLN A 294 15.32 25.18 -13.75
N ASN A 295 15.21 23.92 -13.32
CA ASN A 295 13.93 23.29 -12.97
C ASN A 295 13.60 23.40 -11.48
N GLN A 296 14.58 23.75 -10.63
CA GLN A 296 14.42 24.20 -9.23
C GLN A 296 13.82 23.21 -8.21
N ILE A 297 13.34 22.02 -8.60
CA ILE A 297 12.82 21.00 -7.65
C ILE A 297 13.97 20.27 -6.91
N GLY A 298 15.12 20.06 -7.57
CA GLY A 298 16.33 19.53 -6.93
C GLY A 298 16.57 18.03 -7.18
N ASN A 299 17.56 17.45 -6.50
CA ASN A 299 17.79 16.00 -6.49
C ASN A 299 16.88 15.37 -5.44
N TYR A 300 16.01 14.47 -5.90
CA TYR A 300 15.14 13.65 -5.07
C TYR A 300 15.05 12.23 -5.67
N VAL A 301 14.60 11.29 -4.85
CA VAL A 301 14.57 9.86 -5.19
C VAL A 301 13.15 9.35 -4.95
N VAL A 302 12.51 8.85 -5.99
CA VAL A 302 11.26 8.11 -5.88
C VAL A 302 11.56 6.76 -5.21
N PHE A 303 10.80 6.41 -4.18
CA PHE A 303 10.85 5.13 -3.48
C PHE A 303 9.48 4.44 -3.48
N GLN A 304 9.50 3.11 -3.44
CA GLN A 304 8.27 2.31 -3.30
C GLN A 304 7.56 2.47 -1.94
N GLU A 305 8.32 2.80 -0.89
CA GLU A 305 7.76 3.06 0.44
C GLU A 305 7.42 4.54 0.56
N ASP A 306 6.13 4.87 0.70
CA ASP A 306 5.58 6.23 0.84
C ASP A 306 6.27 7.00 1.98
N ALA A 307 6.68 6.29 3.04
CA ALA A 307 7.41 6.82 4.18
C ALA A 307 8.84 7.30 3.84
N LEU A 308 9.43 6.81 2.75
CA LEU A 308 10.73 7.25 2.23
C LEU A 308 10.61 8.35 1.16
N ASN A 309 9.43 8.56 0.59
CA ASN A 309 9.11 9.74 -0.23
C ASN A 309 8.94 10.98 0.67
N THR A 310 9.92 11.26 1.51
CA THR A 310 9.91 12.43 2.41
C THR A 310 9.88 13.75 1.64
N TRP A 311 10.32 13.72 0.37
CA TRP A 311 10.45 14.82 -0.58
C TRP A 311 9.14 15.26 -1.30
N ASP A 312 8.00 14.58 -1.08
CA ASP A 312 6.72 14.87 -1.76
C ASP A 312 5.57 15.35 -0.85
N THR A 313 4.56 16.03 -1.41
CA THR A 313 3.40 16.58 -0.69
C THR A 313 2.47 15.49 -0.17
N GLY A 314 2.23 14.52 -1.04
CA GLY A 314 0.94 13.90 -1.23
C GLY A 314 -0.18 14.90 -1.54
N SER A 315 -1.14 14.51 -2.37
CA SER A 315 -2.46 15.16 -2.26
C SER A 315 -3.14 14.61 -1.01
N GLY A 316 -3.55 15.49 -0.09
CA GLY A 316 -4.07 15.10 1.22
C GLY A 316 -3.11 14.23 2.07
N GLY A 317 -1.79 14.37 1.87
CA GLY A 317 -0.76 13.55 2.56
C GLY A 317 -0.44 12.20 1.91
N THR A 318 -1.06 11.85 0.77
CA THR A 318 -0.83 10.59 0.05
C THR A 318 0.46 10.63 -0.81
N LYS A 319 1.62 10.30 -0.22
CA LYS A 319 2.97 10.30 -0.85
C LYS A 319 3.24 9.09 -1.79
N HIS A 320 2.21 8.64 -2.51
CA HIS A 320 2.20 7.34 -3.17
C HIS A 320 2.72 7.45 -4.61
N HIS A 321 4.05 7.42 -4.80
CA HIS A 321 4.69 7.50 -6.11
C HIS A 321 4.76 6.18 -6.88
N VAL A 322 4.72 5.04 -6.20
CA VAL A 322 4.91 3.74 -6.85
C VAL A 322 3.70 2.86 -6.61
N ARG A 323 2.83 2.77 -7.63
CA ARG A 323 1.68 1.88 -7.60
C ARG A 323 2.09 0.46 -7.94
N VAL A 324 1.48 -0.50 -7.24
CA VAL A 324 1.75 -1.93 -7.40
C VAL A 324 0.46 -2.68 -7.70
N TYR A 325 0.38 -3.27 -8.89
CA TYR A 325 -0.74 -4.05 -9.37
C TYR A 325 -0.37 -5.53 -9.44
N PRO A 326 -1.30 -6.47 -9.21
CA PRO A 326 -1.00 -7.90 -9.36
C PRO A 326 -1.00 -8.25 -10.87
N TYR A 327 0.01 -9.00 -11.35
CA TYR A 327 0.15 -9.26 -12.78
C TYR A 327 -0.84 -10.31 -13.28
N LYS A 328 -1.69 -9.92 -14.23
CA LYS A 328 -2.58 -10.85 -14.95
C LYS A 328 -1.97 -11.23 -16.30
N ASN A 329 -1.97 -12.52 -16.58
CA ASN A 329 -1.69 -13.09 -17.88
C ASN A 329 -2.74 -12.66 -18.93
N PRO A 330 -2.44 -12.78 -20.24
CA PRO A 330 -3.37 -12.47 -21.34
C PRO A 330 -4.76 -13.15 -21.30
N ASP A 331 -4.92 -14.24 -20.55
CA ASP A 331 -6.18 -14.97 -20.36
C ASP A 331 -7.00 -14.51 -19.13
N GLY A 332 -6.45 -13.60 -18.32
CA GLY A 332 -7.05 -13.10 -17.08
C GLY A 332 -6.63 -13.85 -15.81
N SER A 333 -5.85 -14.93 -15.89
CA SER A 333 -5.27 -15.58 -14.71
C SER A 333 -4.21 -14.70 -14.06
N LEU A 334 -4.13 -14.68 -12.72
CA LEU A 334 -3.04 -14.00 -12.01
C LEU A 334 -1.78 -14.89 -11.97
N ASP A 335 -0.61 -14.27 -12.07
CA ASP A 335 0.66 -14.88 -11.66
C ASP A 335 0.89 -14.53 -10.18
N PRO A 336 0.97 -15.51 -9.26
CA PRO A 336 1.07 -15.25 -7.82
C PRO A 336 2.39 -14.58 -7.40
N HIS A 337 3.43 -14.66 -8.23
CA HIS A 337 4.77 -14.17 -7.91
C HIS A 337 5.20 -13.04 -8.85
N ALA A 338 4.25 -12.40 -9.55
CA ALA A 338 4.52 -11.28 -10.44
C ALA A 338 3.56 -10.11 -10.22
N TYR A 339 4.11 -8.90 -10.31
CA TYR A 339 3.42 -7.65 -10.07
C TYR A 339 3.86 -6.63 -11.12
N ILE A 340 3.00 -5.65 -11.42
CA ILE A 340 3.33 -4.49 -12.23
C ILE A 340 3.68 -3.36 -11.26
N VAL A 341 4.87 -2.79 -11.41
CA VAL A 341 5.35 -1.63 -10.68
C VAL A 341 5.33 -0.45 -11.63
N THR A 342 4.72 0.66 -11.20
CA THR A 342 4.47 1.83 -12.04
C THR A 342 4.83 3.09 -11.26
N THR A 343 5.70 3.93 -11.78
CA THR A 343 6.22 5.10 -11.04
C THR A 343 5.63 6.39 -11.57
N GLU A 344 5.27 7.28 -10.65
CA GLU A 344 5.13 8.71 -10.87
C GLU A 344 6.44 9.40 -10.48
N GLU A 345 7.01 10.18 -11.40
CA GLU A 345 8.18 11.01 -11.14
C GLU A 345 7.86 12.29 -10.37
N ALA A 346 6.75 12.96 -10.68
CA ALA A 346 6.47 14.31 -10.21
C ALA A 346 5.75 14.33 -8.84
N PRO A 347 5.76 15.47 -8.11
CA PRO A 347 5.03 15.59 -6.85
C PRO A 347 3.52 15.27 -7.01
N ILE A 348 2.96 14.41 -6.16
CA ILE A 348 1.58 13.89 -6.29
C ILE A 348 0.52 15.01 -6.27
N SER A 349 0.88 16.20 -5.77
CA SER A 349 0.05 17.40 -5.79
C SER A 349 -0.15 18.05 -7.17
N VAL A 350 0.72 17.80 -8.17
CA VAL A 350 0.60 18.45 -9.50
C VAL A 350 -0.38 17.73 -10.44
N GLY A 351 -0.83 16.52 -10.07
CA GLY A 351 -1.72 15.68 -10.88
C GLY A 351 -0.95 14.56 -11.59
N PRO A 352 -0.82 13.38 -10.96
CA PRO A 352 0.01 12.28 -11.46
C PRO A 352 -0.63 11.55 -12.65
N ASP A 353 0.14 10.67 -13.29
CA ASP A 353 -0.33 9.71 -14.29
C ASP A 353 0.32 8.31 -14.21
N TYR A 354 1.41 8.15 -13.46
CA TYR A 354 2.13 6.88 -13.19
C TYR A 354 2.66 6.16 -14.45
N ASN A 355 2.85 6.87 -15.56
CA ASN A 355 3.26 6.24 -16.83
C ASN A 355 4.79 6.27 -17.09
N ASP A 356 5.55 7.01 -16.27
CA ASP A 356 6.95 7.39 -16.49
C ASP A 356 7.94 6.22 -16.66
N ILE A 357 7.81 5.21 -15.79
CA ILE A 357 8.50 3.93 -15.83
C ILE A 357 7.51 2.85 -15.38
N VAL A 358 7.30 1.86 -16.24
CA VAL A 358 6.36 0.75 -15.99
C VAL A 358 7.06 -0.57 -16.29
N TYR A 359 7.04 -1.51 -15.35
CA TYR A 359 7.62 -2.84 -15.53
C TYR A 359 6.90 -3.95 -14.75
N VAL A 360 6.98 -5.17 -15.26
CA VAL A 360 6.58 -6.37 -14.51
C VAL A 360 7.77 -6.88 -13.73
N VAL A 361 7.66 -6.98 -12.41
CA VAL A 361 8.59 -7.70 -11.54
C VAL A 361 8.10 -9.15 -11.37
N ARG A 362 9.03 -10.12 -11.31
CA ARG A 362 8.73 -11.54 -11.09
C ARG A 362 9.64 -12.18 -10.03
N ASN A 363 9.15 -13.27 -9.45
CA ASN A 363 9.71 -13.98 -8.29
C ASN A 363 9.67 -13.14 -6.99
N VAL A 364 8.57 -12.41 -6.78
CA VAL A 364 8.38 -11.54 -5.60
C VAL A 364 6.99 -11.71 -4.99
N VAL A 365 6.90 -11.37 -3.71
CA VAL A 365 5.69 -11.47 -2.87
C VAL A 365 5.72 -10.34 -1.83
N PRO A 366 4.58 -9.88 -1.27
CA PRO A 366 4.56 -8.72 -0.38
C PRO A 366 5.33 -8.95 0.92
N ALA A 367 6.11 -7.96 1.38
CA ALA A 367 6.65 -7.98 2.73
C ALA A 367 5.55 -7.82 3.81
N GLY A 368 5.87 -8.12 5.06
CA GLY A 368 4.97 -7.91 6.21
C GLY A 368 5.02 -9.01 7.28
N SER A 369 4.24 -8.81 8.35
CA SER A 369 4.17 -9.63 9.57
C SER A 369 3.66 -11.07 9.33
N GLY A 370 4.56 -11.93 8.85
CA GLY A 370 4.31 -13.35 8.57
C GLY A 370 5.02 -13.89 7.32
N GLY A 371 5.82 -13.08 6.61
CA GLY A 371 6.50 -13.50 5.37
C GLY A 371 5.59 -13.45 4.14
N GLY A 372 6.21 -13.55 2.96
CA GLY A 372 5.56 -13.27 1.67
C GLY A 372 4.59 -14.34 1.17
N GLY A 373 3.45 -14.45 1.82
CA GLY A 373 2.32 -15.26 1.35
C GLY A 373 1.48 -14.58 0.27
N ALA A 374 0.58 -15.38 -0.32
CA ALA A 374 -0.51 -14.96 -1.17
C ALA A 374 -1.52 -14.03 -0.47
N LEU A 375 -1.65 -14.11 0.86
CA LEU A 375 -2.58 -13.28 1.62
C LEU A 375 -1.96 -11.96 2.09
N GLN A 376 -2.59 -10.84 1.75
CA GLN A 376 -2.34 -9.52 2.30
C GLN A 376 -3.29 -9.22 3.46
N LEU A 377 -2.77 -8.71 4.57
CA LEU A 377 -3.55 -8.18 5.69
C LEU A 377 -3.53 -6.65 5.61
N ILE A 378 -4.69 -5.99 5.72
CA ILE A 378 -4.82 -4.53 5.61
C ILE A 378 -5.68 -3.98 6.75
N ASN A 379 -5.05 -3.33 7.73
CA ASN A 379 -5.74 -2.54 8.76
C ASN A 379 -6.53 -1.40 8.09
N GLN A 380 -7.87 -1.44 8.15
CA GLN A 380 -8.72 -0.40 7.53
C GLN A 380 -8.76 0.91 8.35
N ASP A 381 -8.26 0.92 9.60
CA ASP A 381 -8.15 2.16 10.39
C ASP A 381 -6.98 3.06 9.92
N GLY A 382 -6.00 2.50 9.18
CA GLY A 382 -4.84 3.22 8.65
C GLY A 382 -3.90 3.83 9.70
N ALA A 383 -4.01 3.40 10.96
CA ALA A 383 -3.15 3.79 12.08
C ALA A 383 -3.20 2.72 13.19
N PRO A 384 -2.14 2.56 14.00
CA PRO A 384 -0.85 3.25 13.93
C PRO A 384 0.00 2.82 12.72
N SER A 385 -0.24 1.61 12.20
CA SER A 385 0.45 1.02 11.06
C SER A 385 -0.48 0.07 10.30
N SER A 386 0.03 -0.54 9.22
CA SER A 386 -0.66 -1.62 8.50
C SER A 386 -0.65 -2.96 9.26
N ASP A 387 0.31 -3.17 10.15
CA ASP A 387 0.57 -4.41 10.90
C ASP A 387 0.18 -4.37 12.40
N ARG A 388 -0.51 -3.30 12.83
CA ARG A 388 -1.10 -3.19 14.16
C ARG A 388 -2.46 -2.48 14.13
N MET A 389 -3.42 -2.99 14.88
CA MET A 389 -4.72 -2.34 15.14
C MET A 389 -4.83 -1.89 16.60
N SER A 390 -5.54 -0.79 16.85
CA SER A 390 -5.68 -0.18 18.18
C SER A 390 -7.13 0.10 18.55
N PHE A 391 -7.47 -0.16 19.82
CA PHE A 391 -8.83 -0.19 20.35
C PHE A 391 -8.93 0.40 21.76
N ASN A 392 -10.08 0.94 22.14
CA ASN A 392 -10.42 1.17 23.55
C ASN A 392 -11.87 0.76 23.87
N LEU A 393 -12.12 0.48 25.14
CA LEU A 393 -13.42 0.12 25.68
C LEU A 393 -13.61 0.79 27.04
N ILE A 394 -14.79 1.34 27.28
CA ILE A 394 -15.25 1.82 28.58
C ILE A 394 -16.38 0.89 29.00
N SER A 395 -16.32 0.36 30.23
CA SER A 395 -17.25 -0.70 30.67
C SER A 395 -18.64 -0.15 30.99
N ASP A 396 -18.71 0.96 31.74
CA ASP A 396 -19.96 1.58 32.20
C ASP A 396 -20.05 3.07 31.80
N ILE A 397 -20.64 3.35 30.63
CA ILE A 397 -20.99 4.72 30.22
C ILE A 397 -22.42 5.05 30.69
N ALA A 398 -22.53 5.66 31.87
CA ALA A 398 -23.81 6.13 32.40
C ALA A 398 -24.42 7.27 31.54
N PRO A 399 -25.76 7.35 31.31
CA PRO A 399 -26.37 8.34 30.41
C PRO A 399 -26.16 9.83 30.74
N CYS A 400 -25.68 10.16 31.95
CA CYS A 400 -25.36 11.53 32.34
C CYS A 400 -24.04 12.06 31.75
N TRP A 401 -23.15 11.17 31.27
CA TRP A 401 -21.89 11.50 30.58
C TRP A 401 -22.09 12.13 29.19
N GLY A 402 -23.30 12.09 28.65
CA GLY A 402 -23.57 12.40 27.25
C GLY A 402 -23.35 11.20 26.32
N PRO A 403 -23.45 11.38 25.00
CA PRO A 403 -23.32 10.31 24.02
C PRO A 403 -21.84 9.99 23.72
N LEU A 404 -21.09 9.54 24.74
CA LEU A 404 -19.72 9.07 24.53
C LEU A 404 -19.70 7.76 23.72
N THR A 405 -18.69 7.61 22.88
CA THR A 405 -18.41 6.40 22.09
C THR A 405 -16.97 5.94 22.30
N VAL A 406 -16.66 4.73 21.83
CA VAL A 406 -15.36 4.07 22.01
C VAL A 406 -14.87 3.47 20.69
N LYS A 407 -13.61 3.06 20.65
CA LYS A 407 -13.01 2.31 19.53
C LYS A 407 -12.96 0.83 19.89
N ASP A 408 -14.11 0.24 20.22
CA ASP A 408 -14.20 -1.18 20.60
C ASP A 408 -13.95 -2.11 19.40
N SER A 409 -14.04 -1.59 18.18
CA SER A 409 -14.11 -2.38 16.96
C SER A 409 -13.41 -1.73 15.76
N GLY A 410 -13.14 -2.54 14.74
CA GLY A 410 -12.43 -2.17 13.52
C GLY A 410 -12.44 -3.33 12.50
N VAL A 411 -11.96 -3.08 11.29
CA VAL A 411 -11.94 -4.08 10.21
C VAL A 411 -10.51 -4.36 9.75
N LEU A 412 -10.14 -5.64 9.75
CA LEU A 412 -8.96 -6.16 9.05
C LEU A 412 -9.41 -6.80 7.74
N LYS A 413 -8.90 -6.32 6.61
CA LYS A 413 -9.18 -6.92 5.30
C LYS A 413 -8.10 -7.94 4.95
N VAL A 414 -8.52 -9.15 4.59
CA VAL A 414 -7.66 -10.25 4.14
C VAL A 414 -7.87 -10.42 2.64
N ARG A 415 -6.89 -10.07 1.81
CA ARG A 415 -7.00 -10.11 0.34
C ARG A 415 -6.11 -11.21 -0.24
N ASN A 416 -6.64 -12.03 -1.14
CA ASN A 416 -5.84 -12.99 -1.91
C ASN A 416 -5.23 -12.30 -3.14
N LEU A 417 -3.90 -12.31 -3.23
CA LEU A 417 -3.12 -11.77 -4.35
C LEU A 417 -2.60 -12.84 -5.32
N SER A 418 -2.82 -14.12 -5.03
CA SER A 418 -2.40 -15.23 -5.91
C SER A 418 -3.36 -15.49 -7.07
N GLY A 419 -2.88 -16.21 -8.09
CA GLY A 419 -3.71 -16.83 -9.13
C GLY A 419 -4.40 -18.12 -8.72
N GLY A 420 -4.15 -18.64 -7.52
CA GLY A 420 -4.92 -19.72 -6.93
C GLY A 420 -6.16 -19.19 -6.21
N THR A 421 -7.11 -20.07 -5.94
CA THR A 421 -8.02 -19.87 -4.80
C THR A 421 -7.25 -20.20 -3.53
N VAL A 422 -7.27 -19.29 -2.55
CA VAL A 422 -6.69 -19.52 -1.22
C VAL A 422 -7.82 -19.65 -0.21
N THR A 423 -7.84 -20.74 0.55
CA THR A 423 -8.84 -21.01 1.58
C THR A 423 -8.35 -20.50 2.92
N VAL A 424 -9.01 -19.48 3.47
CA VAL A 424 -8.86 -19.11 4.89
C VAL A 424 -9.58 -20.18 5.71
N SER A 425 -8.83 -20.97 6.50
CA SER A 425 -9.35 -22.13 7.22
C SER A 425 -9.91 -21.77 8.60
N SER A 426 -9.20 -20.91 9.33
CA SER A 426 -9.55 -20.42 10.67
C SER A 426 -8.95 -19.04 10.91
N VAL A 427 -9.49 -18.33 11.90
CA VAL A 427 -8.88 -17.11 12.45
C VAL A 427 -8.85 -17.29 13.96
N ASP A 428 -7.66 -17.32 14.54
CA ASP A 428 -7.43 -17.43 15.98
C ASP A 428 -7.00 -16.06 16.54
N VAL A 429 -7.42 -15.76 17.77
CA VAL A 429 -7.16 -14.46 18.43
C VAL A 429 -6.76 -14.70 19.88
N THR A 430 -5.77 -13.95 20.36
CA THR A 430 -5.28 -14.01 21.76
C THR A 430 -5.64 -12.76 22.56
N ASP A 431 -5.53 -12.86 23.90
CA ASP A 431 -5.92 -11.82 24.87
C ASP A 431 -7.43 -11.45 24.73
N ALA A 432 -7.85 -10.31 25.26
CA ALA A 432 -9.24 -9.87 25.34
C ALA A 432 -9.81 -9.34 24.01
N PHE A 433 -9.60 -10.07 22.91
CA PHE A 433 -10.07 -9.71 21.58
C PHE A 433 -10.83 -10.86 20.91
N THR A 434 -11.67 -10.53 19.93
CA THR A 434 -12.39 -11.48 19.07
C THR A 434 -12.34 -11.01 17.62
N ALA A 435 -12.46 -11.94 16.68
CA ALA A 435 -12.60 -11.64 15.25
C ALA A 435 -13.80 -12.38 14.67
N THR A 436 -14.70 -11.64 14.00
CA THR A 436 -15.86 -12.20 13.30
C THR A 436 -15.66 -12.04 11.78
N PRO A 437 -15.52 -13.12 11.01
CA PRO A 437 -15.38 -13.05 9.56
C PRO A 437 -16.71 -12.70 8.90
N SER A 438 -16.68 -11.89 7.83
CA SER A 438 -17.88 -11.44 7.10
C SER A 438 -18.58 -12.56 6.32
N THR A 439 -17.91 -13.70 6.15
CA THR A 439 -18.45 -14.96 5.61
C THR A 439 -17.97 -16.11 6.51
N ALA A 440 -18.77 -17.18 6.63
CA ALA A 440 -18.39 -18.35 7.44
C ALA A 440 -17.10 -19.01 6.93
N LEU A 441 -16.27 -19.49 7.85
CA LEU A 441 -15.05 -20.24 7.54
C LEU A 441 -15.35 -21.76 7.45
N PRO A 442 -14.62 -22.53 6.63
CA PRO A 442 -13.52 -22.10 5.76
C PRO A 442 -14.01 -21.27 4.55
N ALA A 443 -13.33 -20.17 4.26
CA ALA A 443 -13.70 -19.23 3.19
C ALA A 443 -12.70 -19.31 2.02
N ALA A 444 -13.18 -19.76 0.87
CA ALA A 444 -12.40 -19.86 -0.36
C ALA A 444 -12.34 -18.50 -1.08
N LEU A 445 -11.17 -17.85 -1.06
CA LEU A 445 -10.93 -16.56 -1.71
C LEU A 445 -10.36 -16.78 -3.11
N ALA A 446 -11.17 -16.49 -4.13
CA ALA A 446 -10.71 -16.46 -5.52
C ALA A 446 -9.61 -15.41 -5.74
N PRO A 447 -8.84 -15.48 -6.84
CA PRO A 447 -7.85 -14.46 -7.20
C PRO A 447 -8.39 -13.02 -7.08
N GLY A 448 -7.70 -12.17 -6.32
CA GLY A 448 -8.08 -10.78 -6.04
C GLY A 448 -9.21 -10.58 -5.01
N ALA A 449 -9.92 -11.63 -4.60
CA ALA A 449 -11.03 -11.55 -3.65
C ALA A 449 -10.55 -11.22 -2.22
N SER A 450 -11.48 -10.76 -1.37
CA SER A 450 -11.19 -10.39 0.03
C SER A 450 -12.21 -10.96 1.01
N LEU A 451 -11.76 -11.21 2.23
CA LEU A 451 -12.56 -11.46 3.43
C LEU A 451 -12.34 -10.31 4.42
N ASP A 452 -13.41 -9.72 4.93
CA ASP A 452 -13.34 -8.73 5.99
C ASP A 452 -13.50 -9.41 7.35
N LEU A 453 -12.58 -9.14 8.28
CA LEU A 453 -12.63 -9.61 9.66
C LEU A 453 -12.98 -8.41 10.55
N THR A 454 -14.16 -8.45 11.17
CA THR A 454 -14.54 -7.46 12.19
C THR A 454 -13.89 -7.85 13.51
N VAL A 455 -12.86 -7.11 13.91
CA VAL A 455 -12.16 -7.29 15.18
C VAL A 455 -12.91 -6.50 16.26
N ARG A 456 -13.08 -7.10 17.45
CA ARG A 456 -13.61 -6.43 18.64
C ARG A 456 -12.73 -6.66 19.86
N PHE A 457 -12.50 -5.60 20.61
CA PHE A 457 -11.90 -5.62 21.95
C PHE A 457 -13.00 -5.78 23.00
N VAL A 458 -12.83 -6.72 23.94
CA VAL A 458 -13.90 -7.24 24.81
C VAL A 458 -13.45 -7.45 26.27
N ALA A 459 -12.49 -6.67 26.74
CA ALA A 459 -11.89 -6.81 28.06
C ALA A 459 -12.89 -6.52 29.21
N ILE A 460 -12.85 -7.38 30.24
CA ILE A 460 -13.70 -7.30 31.44
C ILE A 460 -12.91 -6.98 32.72
N ASP A 461 -11.59 -7.18 32.68
CA ASP A 461 -10.59 -6.80 33.66
C ASP A 461 -9.33 -6.30 32.92
N GLY A 462 -8.30 -5.88 33.64
CA GLY A 462 -7.10 -5.28 33.06
C GLY A 462 -7.24 -3.80 32.67
N ARG A 463 -6.13 -3.25 32.14
CA ARG A 463 -6.00 -1.88 31.60
C ARG A 463 -5.47 -1.96 30.17
N VAL A 464 -4.19 -2.30 30.00
CA VAL A 464 -3.56 -2.53 28.68
C VAL A 464 -3.59 -4.00 28.30
N HIS A 465 -4.02 -4.28 27.07
CA HIS A 465 -4.07 -5.61 26.45
C HIS A 465 -3.28 -5.61 25.14
N ASN A 466 -2.54 -6.70 24.88
CA ASN A 466 -1.74 -6.88 23.68
C ASN A 466 -1.97 -8.29 23.11
N GLY A 467 -2.89 -8.37 22.16
CA GLY A 467 -3.27 -9.60 21.46
C GLY A 467 -2.59 -9.76 20.11
N THR A 468 -2.83 -10.91 19.49
CA THR A 468 -2.46 -11.21 18.11
C THR A 468 -3.65 -11.87 17.42
N LEU A 469 -3.98 -11.39 16.23
CA LEU A 469 -4.90 -12.10 15.33
C LEU A 469 -4.07 -12.88 14.32
N THR A 470 -4.33 -14.18 14.22
CA THR A 470 -3.67 -15.11 13.29
C THR A 470 -4.69 -15.61 12.27
N VAL A 471 -4.42 -15.37 10.99
CA VAL A 471 -5.17 -15.91 9.86
C VAL A 471 -4.48 -17.18 9.39
N HIS A 472 -5.21 -18.30 9.38
CA HIS A 472 -4.72 -19.59 8.90
C HIS A 472 -5.26 -19.88 7.50
N SER A 473 -4.44 -20.45 6.63
CA SER A 473 -4.85 -20.79 5.26
C SER A 473 -4.08 -21.95 4.65
N ASP A 474 -4.50 -22.36 3.45
CA ASP A 474 -3.79 -23.34 2.59
C ASP A 474 -2.66 -22.71 1.74
N ASP A 475 -2.33 -21.44 1.97
CA ASP A 475 -1.14 -20.77 1.43
C ASP A 475 0.15 -21.49 1.89
N ALA A 476 0.80 -22.19 0.95
CA ALA A 476 2.01 -22.97 1.26
C ALA A 476 3.24 -22.10 1.57
N ALA A 477 3.25 -20.82 1.20
CA ALA A 477 4.35 -19.89 1.46
C ALA A 477 4.22 -19.20 2.83
N ALA A 478 2.99 -18.85 3.23
CA ALA A 478 2.69 -18.35 4.57
C ALA A 478 1.35 -18.90 5.11
N PRO A 479 1.30 -20.16 5.59
CA PRO A 479 0.07 -20.80 6.07
C PRO A 479 -0.51 -20.14 7.33
N THR A 480 0.24 -19.24 7.95
CA THR A 480 -0.18 -18.34 9.04
C THR A 480 0.29 -16.92 8.76
N ARG A 481 -0.62 -15.94 8.77
CA ARG A 481 -0.32 -14.50 8.69
C ARG A 481 -0.85 -13.81 9.94
N THR A 482 -0.11 -12.86 10.50
CA THR A 482 -0.38 -12.30 11.84
C THR A 482 -0.47 -10.78 11.84
N ILE A 483 -1.33 -10.21 12.69
CA ILE A 483 -1.35 -8.78 12.99
C ILE A 483 -1.41 -8.54 14.51
N SER A 484 -0.76 -7.48 14.98
CA SER A 484 -0.75 -7.09 16.40
C SER A 484 -2.04 -6.35 16.78
N LEU A 485 -2.58 -6.59 17.98
CA LEU A 485 -3.74 -5.88 18.52
C LEU A 485 -3.38 -5.20 19.84
N GLY A 486 -3.60 -3.89 19.96
CA GLY A 486 -3.47 -3.14 21.21
C GLY A 486 -4.83 -2.65 21.71
N GLY A 487 -5.10 -2.77 23.02
CA GLY A 487 -6.40 -2.41 23.60
C GLY A 487 -6.25 -1.73 24.96
N PHE A 488 -6.98 -0.63 25.21
CA PHE A 488 -7.10 -0.03 26.53
C PHE A 488 -8.52 -0.11 27.11
N ARG A 489 -8.63 -0.63 28.33
CA ARG A 489 -9.89 -0.80 29.07
C ARG A 489 -10.00 0.22 30.20
N GLN A 490 -11.14 0.91 30.22
CA GLN A 490 -11.60 1.77 31.30
C GLN A 490 -12.80 1.12 32.01
N ASP A 491 -12.92 1.31 33.33
CA ASP A 491 -14.15 0.96 34.05
C ASP A 491 -15.25 1.98 33.73
N ILE A 492 -14.95 3.27 33.89
CA ILE A 492 -15.82 4.42 33.64
C ILE A 492 -15.03 5.56 32.96
N PRO A 493 -15.69 6.53 32.32
CA PRO A 493 -15.02 7.74 31.80
C PRO A 493 -14.28 8.54 32.90
N GLN A 494 -13.44 9.49 32.49
CA GLN A 494 -12.86 10.51 33.39
C GLN A 494 -13.95 11.19 34.23
N ASN A 495 -13.68 11.44 35.51
CA ASN A 495 -14.60 12.14 36.40
C ASN A 495 -13.89 13.15 37.31
N SER A 496 -14.62 14.18 37.72
CA SER A 496 -14.14 15.26 38.59
C SER A 496 -13.87 14.85 40.06
N SER A 497 -14.03 13.56 40.42
CA SER A 497 -13.65 13.04 41.74
C SER A 497 -12.19 12.57 41.81
N PHE A 498 -11.38 12.97 40.84
CA PHE A 498 -9.91 12.96 40.91
C PHE A 498 -9.41 13.57 42.25
N PRO A 499 -8.35 13.03 42.89
CA PRO A 499 -7.46 11.97 42.44
C PRO A 499 -7.86 10.55 42.91
N GLN A 500 -9.08 10.32 43.39
CA GLN A 500 -9.41 9.07 44.11
C GLN A 500 -9.54 7.84 43.20
N THR A 501 -9.83 8.02 41.91
CA THR A 501 -9.79 6.98 40.88
C THR A 501 -9.33 7.57 39.54
N SER A 502 -8.09 7.33 39.11
CA SER A 502 -7.63 7.65 37.75
C SER A 502 -8.03 6.51 36.81
N THR A 503 -9.09 6.72 36.02
CA THR A 503 -9.69 5.72 35.12
C THR A 503 -9.28 5.90 33.65
N GLU A 504 -8.37 6.82 33.39
CA GLU A 504 -7.76 7.08 32.09
C GLU A 504 -6.40 6.39 31.93
N PRO A 505 -5.92 6.22 30.69
CA PRO A 505 -4.61 5.67 30.43
C PRO A 505 -3.50 6.67 30.75
N ASP A 506 -2.36 6.17 31.19
CA ASP A 506 -1.12 6.96 31.19
C ASP A 506 -0.61 7.09 29.73
N LEU A 507 0.08 8.19 29.38
CA LEU A 507 0.51 8.40 27.99
C LEU A 507 1.41 7.27 27.45
N ASP A 508 2.22 6.62 28.28
CA ASP A 508 3.00 5.42 27.90
C ASP A 508 2.14 4.15 27.75
N GLU A 509 1.02 4.01 28.49
CA GLU A 509 0.02 2.97 28.21
C GLU A 509 -0.61 3.16 26.82
N VAL A 510 -0.88 4.41 26.39
CA VAL A 510 -1.43 4.67 25.05
C VAL A 510 -0.36 4.48 23.96
N VAL A 511 0.74 5.23 24.03
CA VAL A 511 1.73 5.32 22.95
C VAL A 511 2.54 4.04 22.80
N ASN A 512 3.03 3.48 23.90
CA ASN A 512 3.82 2.26 23.89
C ASN A 512 2.91 1.03 24.04
N GLY A 513 1.97 1.04 25.00
CA GLY A 513 1.11 -0.10 25.30
C GLY A 513 0.05 -0.41 24.23
N VAL A 514 -0.61 0.59 23.65
CA VAL A 514 -1.70 0.39 22.67
C VAL A 514 -1.26 0.64 21.23
N TYR A 515 -0.54 1.72 20.96
CA TYR A 515 -0.05 2.01 19.61
C TYR A 515 1.25 1.29 19.24
N GLY A 516 2.00 0.78 20.22
CA GLY A 516 3.21 -0.02 19.95
C GLY A 516 4.38 0.78 19.38
N TYR A 517 4.35 2.11 19.44
CA TYR A 517 5.51 2.94 19.13
C TYR A 517 6.61 2.70 20.18
N SER A 518 7.88 2.78 19.77
CA SER A 518 9.02 2.67 20.71
C SER A 518 9.53 4.03 21.20
N THR A 519 8.83 5.13 20.86
CA THR A 519 9.05 6.47 21.39
C THR A 519 8.89 6.48 22.91
N ALA A 520 9.95 6.83 23.64
CA ALA A 520 9.89 6.97 25.09
C ALA A 520 9.23 8.30 25.44
N VAL A 521 7.90 8.30 25.59
CA VAL A 521 7.13 9.46 26.09
C VAL A 521 7.35 9.72 27.59
N GLY A 522 7.79 8.69 28.31
CA GLY A 522 8.01 8.71 29.75
C GLY A 522 6.77 8.31 30.55
N THR A 523 6.99 7.80 31.75
CA THR A 523 5.91 7.35 32.65
C THR A 523 5.15 8.53 33.23
N LYS A 524 3.88 8.30 33.63
CA LYS A 524 3.04 9.26 34.39
C LYS A 524 3.81 9.99 35.50
N GLN A 525 4.62 9.26 36.28
CA GLN A 525 5.39 9.83 37.39
C GLN A 525 6.50 10.79 36.93
N GLN A 526 7.08 10.60 35.75
CA GLN A 526 8.08 11.51 35.17
C GLN A 526 7.43 12.79 34.64
N LEU A 527 6.29 12.66 33.95
CA LEU A 527 5.49 13.79 33.47
C LEU A 527 4.96 14.63 34.64
N PHE A 528 4.40 13.99 35.66
CA PHE A 528 3.97 14.63 36.91
C PHE A 528 5.11 15.31 37.67
N ASN A 529 6.30 14.71 37.69
CA ASN A 529 7.49 15.34 38.30
C ASN A 529 8.01 16.54 37.50
N ALA A 530 7.70 16.65 36.21
CA ALA A 530 7.99 17.84 35.41
C ALA A 530 6.92 18.93 35.62
N GLY A 531 5.65 18.57 35.84
CA GLY A 531 4.61 19.49 36.33
C GLY A 531 4.35 20.72 35.44
N GLY A 532 4.57 20.62 34.14
CA GLY A 532 4.48 21.78 33.22
C GLY A 532 5.71 22.70 33.23
N GLU A 533 6.81 22.34 33.89
CA GLU A 533 8.14 22.95 33.66
C GLU A 533 8.69 22.57 32.28
N ARG A 534 9.39 23.52 31.64
CA ARG A 534 10.01 23.36 30.32
C ARG A 534 11.27 22.48 30.38
N ALA A 535 11.08 21.22 30.75
CA ALA A 535 12.09 20.19 30.90
C ALA A 535 11.67 18.93 30.12
N ALA A 536 12.63 18.34 29.38
CA ALA A 536 12.38 17.21 28.48
C ALA A 536 12.14 15.91 29.26
N VAL A 537 11.09 15.18 28.90
CA VAL A 537 10.79 13.85 29.43
C VAL A 537 10.98 12.78 28.35
N GLY A 538 11.87 11.81 28.60
CA GLY A 538 12.12 10.71 27.66
C GLY A 538 12.85 11.15 26.38
N ASP A 539 12.27 10.86 25.22
CA ASP A 539 12.78 11.24 23.88
C ASP A 539 12.43 12.69 23.46
N GLU A 540 11.88 13.50 24.37
CA GLU A 540 11.29 14.80 24.07
C GLU A 540 12.26 15.83 23.46
N VAL A 541 11.76 16.60 22.49
CA VAL A 541 12.47 17.73 21.86
C VAL A 541 11.76 19.04 22.16
N LEU A 542 12.33 19.82 23.08
CA LEU A 542 11.80 21.09 23.58
C LEU A 542 11.80 22.22 22.53
N SER A 543 10.86 22.21 21.59
CA SER A 543 10.69 23.29 20.60
C SER A 543 9.34 23.99 20.73
N SER A 544 9.40 25.28 21.05
CA SER A 544 8.22 26.14 21.18
C SER A 544 7.65 26.57 19.82
N TYR A 545 8.47 26.46 18.78
CA TYR A 545 8.18 26.81 17.40
C TYR A 545 8.75 25.76 16.45
N TRP A 546 8.08 25.58 15.32
CA TRP A 546 8.35 24.55 14.34
C TRP A 546 8.43 25.16 12.94
N VAL A 547 9.03 24.44 12.01
CA VAL A 547 8.98 24.72 10.57
C VAL A 547 8.58 23.44 9.84
N LYS A 548 8.01 23.59 8.63
CA LYS A 548 7.83 22.43 7.77
C LYS A 548 9.20 21.87 7.38
N ALA A 549 9.39 20.56 7.55
CA ALA A 549 10.70 19.93 7.41
C ALA A 549 11.16 19.92 5.95
N ASP A 550 10.20 19.69 5.06
CA ASP A 550 10.30 19.87 3.63
C ASP A 550 9.42 21.08 3.22
N PRO A 551 10.00 22.08 2.51
CA PRO A 551 9.34 23.32 2.16
C PRO A 551 8.30 23.21 1.04
N SER A 552 8.18 22.06 0.37
CA SER A 552 7.18 21.85 -0.69
C SER A 552 5.82 21.43 -0.11
N GLN A 553 5.79 20.84 1.09
CA GLN A 553 4.63 20.08 1.57
C GLN A 553 3.81 20.84 2.62
N PRO A 554 2.53 20.51 2.83
CA PRO A 554 1.86 20.82 4.07
C PRO A 554 2.43 20.02 5.25
N VAL A 555 2.15 20.45 6.47
CA VAL A 555 2.20 19.63 7.68
C VAL A 555 0.90 18.82 7.72
N SER A 556 0.98 17.49 7.87
CA SER A 556 -0.20 16.62 8.06
C SER A 556 -0.41 16.31 9.55
N VAL A 557 -1.67 16.17 9.96
CA VAL A 557 -2.07 15.99 11.36
C VAL A 557 -3.19 14.98 11.46
N ARG A 558 -3.05 14.00 12.36
CA ARG A 558 -4.09 13.03 12.72
C ARG A 558 -4.25 12.98 14.23
N LEU A 559 -5.47 13.21 14.73
CA LEU A 559 -5.79 12.98 16.14
C LEU A 559 -5.77 11.46 16.40
N LEU A 560 -4.86 11.02 17.27
CA LEU A 560 -4.74 9.63 17.69
C LEU A 560 -5.71 9.34 18.83
N ASN A 561 -5.76 10.17 19.86
CA ASN A 561 -6.70 9.98 20.97
C ASN A 561 -7.18 11.31 21.54
N ALA A 562 -8.41 11.27 22.04
CA ALA A 562 -8.91 12.20 23.03
C ALA A 562 -9.35 11.38 24.25
N PHE A 563 -8.83 11.72 25.42
CA PHE A 563 -9.17 11.17 26.73
C PHE A 563 -9.27 12.34 27.72
N HIS A 564 -10.31 13.16 27.58
CA HIS A 564 -10.67 14.21 28.55
C HIS A 564 -12.17 14.19 28.89
N SER A 565 -12.56 14.86 29.99
CA SER A 565 -13.96 14.87 30.44
C SER A 565 -14.83 15.86 29.67
N GLY A 566 -15.91 15.31 29.10
CA GLY A 566 -17.02 16.11 28.57
C GLY A 566 -17.92 16.61 29.68
N ARG A 567 -18.95 15.82 30.00
CA ARG A 567 -20.01 16.21 30.91
C ARG A 567 -20.07 15.27 32.10
N ASP A 568 -19.80 15.76 33.30
CA ASP A 568 -19.82 14.90 34.48
C ASP A 568 -21.25 14.67 35.00
N CYS A 569 -21.50 13.45 35.48
CA CYS A 569 -22.66 13.09 36.30
C CYS A 569 -22.65 13.83 37.65
N GLY A 570 -21.48 14.19 38.19
CA GLY A 570 -21.26 14.96 39.41
C GLY A 570 -21.26 16.48 39.23
N ASP A 571 -20.73 17.00 38.10
CA ASP A 571 -20.77 18.43 37.76
C ASP A 571 -21.42 18.70 36.39
N PRO A 572 -22.67 19.18 36.36
CA PRO A 572 -23.40 19.45 35.12
C PRO A 572 -22.90 20.67 34.34
N ARG A 573 -21.86 21.37 34.84
CA ARG A 573 -21.22 22.55 34.19
C ARG A 573 -20.04 22.16 33.30
N ALA A 574 -19.42 21.00 33.52
CA ALA A 574 -18.45 20.45 32.59
C ALA A 574 -19.18 20.15 31.26
N VAL A 575 -18.68 20.72 30.18
CA VAL A 575 -19.08 20.43 28.79
C VAL A 575 -17.87 20.69 27.91
N SER A 576 -17.09 19.65 27.60
CA SER A 576 -16.11 19.72 26.50
C SER A 576 -16.85 19.87 25.16
N TYR A 577 -16.26 20.65 24.24
CA TYR A 577 -16.89 21.05 22.98
C TYR A 577 -16.45 20.20 21.78
N GLY A 578 -15.34 19.47 21.89
CA GLY A 578 -14.71 18.70 20.82
C GLY A 578 -13.23 18.48 21.14
N SER A 579 -12.41 18.41 20.09
CA SER A 579 -10.94 18.33 20.17
C SER A 579 -10.32 19.14 19.03
N PHE A 580 -10.02 20.42 19.26
CA PHE A 580 -9.72 21.37 18.19
C PHE A 580 -8.26 21.83 18.16
N ALA A 581 -7.58 21.50 17.05
CA ALA A 581 -6.19 21.88 16.81
C ALA A 581 -6.06 23.04 15.83
N TYR A 582 -5.22 24.01 16.19
CA TYR A 582 -4.87 25.19 15.42
C TYR A 582 -3.34 25.35 15.34
N TRP A 583 -2.85 26.04 14.29
CA TRP A 583 -1.50 26.60 14.26
C TRP A 583 -1.55 28.13 14.22
N PHE A 584 -0.45 28.79 14.59
CA PHE A 584 -0.29 30.23 14.47
C PHE A 584 1.12 30.60 14.00
N PRO A 585 1.32 31.72 13.29
CA PRO A 585 2.64 32.20 12.91
C PRO A 585 3.40 32.77 14.13
N LYS A 586 4.72 32.59 14.17
CA LYS A 586 5.59 33.17 15.21
C LYS A 586 5.48 34.69 15.22
N GLY A 587 5.13 35.25 16.38
CA GLY A 587 4.75 36.66 16.51
C GLY A 587 3.24 36.91 16.54
N ARG A 588 2.41 35.87 16.70
CA ARG A 588 0.98 35.92 17.09
C ARG A 588 0.71 37.07 18.07
N THR A 589 -0.34 37.83 17.78
CA THR A 589 -0.79 38.98 18.57
C THR A 589 -2.22 38.84 19.09
N SER A 590 -3.04 38.01 18.46
CA SER A 590 -4.44 37.79 18.84
C SER A 590 -5.01 36.48 18.29
N ASN A 591 -6.21 36.09 18.74
CA ASN A 591 -6.88 34.87 18.31
C ASN A 591 -7.37 34.91 16.84
N SER A 592 -7.23 36.02 16.10
CA SER A 592 -7.45 36.03 14.64
C SER A 592 -6.24 35.51 13.85
N ASP A 593 -5.12 35.31 14.51
CA ASP A 593 -3.88 34.78 13.92
C ASP A 593 -3.81 33.24 14.04
N ASP A 594 -4.85 32.62 14.61
CA ASP A 594 -5.00 31.17 14.76
C ASP A 594 -5.69 30.56 13.53
N HIS A 595 -5.09 29.50 12.99
CA HIS A 595 -5.53 28.82 11.78
C HIS A 595 -5.94 27.37 12.10
N TYR A 596 -7.22 27.08 11.92
CA TYR A 596 -7.82 25.77 12.18
C TYR A 596 -7.19 24.65 11.32
N ILE A 597 -6.95 23.49 11.93
CA ILE A 597 -6.38 22.29 11.27
C ILE A 597 -7.41 21.15 11.25
N LEU A 598 -7.91 20.76 12.42
CA LEU A 598 -8.88 19.69 12.56
C LEU A 598 -9.71 19.82 13.84
N GLY A 599 -10.83 19.10 13.86
CA GLY A 599 -11.69 18.89 15.02
C GLY A 599 -12.03 17.42 15.21
N GLY A 600 -11.95 16.92 16.45
CA GLY A 600 -12.53 15.64 16.86
C GLY A 600 -14.00 15.77 17.26
N ALA A 601 -14.80 14.75 16.96
CA ALA A 601 -16.21 14.72 17.34
C ALA A 601 -16.37 14.73 18.87
N ARG A 602 -17.27 15.59 19.39
CA ARG A 602 -17.62 15.69 20.84
C ARG A 602 -18.03 14.36 21.51
N GLU A 603 -18.44 13.38 20.71
CA GLU A 603 -18.80 12.02 21.13
C GLU A 603 -17.60 11.05 21.20
N ASP A 604 -16.40 11.52 20.87
CA ASP A 604 -15.16 10.74 20.74
C ASP A 604 -14.06 11.23 21.72
N ILE A 605 -14.42 12.05 22.71
CA ILE A 605 -13.49 12.64 23.72
C ILE A 605 -12.96 11.65 24.79
N GLN A 606 -13.32 10.37 24.68
CA GLN A 606 -12.78 9.25 25.47
C GLN A 606 -12.50 8.05 24.52
N ARG A 607 -11.90 8.30 23.37
CA ARG A 607 -11.82 7.35 22.24
C ARG A 607 -10.46 7.40 21.51
N LEU A 608 -9.98 6.21 21.12
CA LEU A 608 -8.88 6.09 20.17
C LEU A 608 -9.36 6.24 18.73
N LEU A 609 -8.52 6.86 17.90
CA LEU A 609 -8.79 7.27 16.54
C LEU A 609 -10.14 8.01 16.41
N PRO A 610 -10.33 9.16 17.11
CA PRO A 610 -11.53 9.98 17.01
C PRO A 610 -11.93 10.27 15.56
N ARG A 611 -13.24 10.37 15.33
CA ARG A 611 -13.80 10.76 14.04
C ARG A 611 -13.79 12.28 13.90
N SER A 612 -13.81 12.74 12.65
CA SER A 612 -13.95 14.16 12.34
C SER A 612 -15.16 14.75 13.06
N TYR A 613 -14.98 15.93 13.65
CA TYR A 613 -16.08 16.80 14.00
C TYR A 613 -16.94 17.10 12.76
N LYS A 614 -18.22 17.41 12.97
CA LYS A 614 -19.12 17.91 11.93
C LYS A 614 -19.66 19.26 12.35
N ASP A 615 -19.18 20.30 11.67
CA ASP A 615 -19.81 21.63 11.67
C ASP A 615 -20.70 21.79 10.41
N GLU A 616 -21.44 22.89 10.34
CA GLU A 616 -22.08 23.35 9.11
C GLU A 616 -21.30 24.52 8.46
N ASP A 617 -20.42 25.20 9.22
CA ASP A 617 -19.59 26.33 8.76
C ASP A 617 -18.09 25.99 8.57
N GLN A 618 -17.63 24.77 8.85
CA GLN A 618 -16.22 24.31 8.72
C GLN A 618 -16.02 23.30 7.57
N PRO A 619 -14.82 23.21 6.96
CA PRO A 619 -14.60 22.41 5.74
C PRO A 619 -14.57 20.88 5.95
N GLN A 620 -14.34 20.38 7.17
CA GLN A 620 -14.40 18.95 7.48
C GLN A 620 -15.81 18.55 7.95
N THR A 621 -16.48 17.67 7.20
CA THR A 621 -17.95 17.48 7.31
C THR A 621 -18.44 16.03 7.26
N ASP A 622 -17.57 15.02 7.22
CA ASP A 622 -17.96 13.60 7.29
C ASP A 622 -17.64 12.97 8.67
N PRO A 623 -18.61 12.89 9.61
CA PRO A 623 -18.44 12.31 10.93
C PRO A 623 -18.31 10.77 10.94
N GLY A 624 -18.19 10.13 9.78
CA GLY A 624 -17.74 8.74 9.64
C GLY A 624 -16.22 8.57 9.53
N GLN A 625 -15.48 9.61 9.10
CA GLN A 625 -14.04 9.52 8.80
C GLN A 625 -13.16 9.82 10.02
N PRO A 626 -11.88 9.39 10.04
CA PRO A 626 -10.91 9.81 11.05
C PRO A 626 -10.73 11.34 11.11
N ALA A 627 -10.43 11.86 12.31
CA ALA A 627 -10.07 13.26 12.50
C ALA A 627 -8.65 13.54 11.96
N THR A 628 -8.57 14.04 10.72
CA THR A 628 -7.32 14.37 10.01
C THR A 628 -7.39 15.74 9.34
N GLY A 629 -6.31 16.51 9.42
CA GLY A 629 -6.16 17.81 8.78
C GLY A 629 -4.75 18.04 8.23
N SER A 630 -4.57 19.14 7.50
CA SER A 630 -3.27 19.53 6.93
C SER A 630 -3.21 21.02 6.67
N PHE A 631 -2.05 21.65 6.85
CA PHE A 631 -1.86 23.09 6.65
C PHE A 631 -0.48 23.40 6.06
N ASP A 632 -0.35 24.54 5.37
CA ASP A 632 0.96 25.05 4.94
C ASP A 632 1.27 26.40 5.64
N PRO A 633 2.28 26.47 6.52
CA PRO A 633 2.74 27.72 7.13
C PRO A 633 3.60 28.58 6.18
N GLY A 634 3.95 28.07 5.00
CA GLY A 634 4.92 28.66 4.09
C GLY A 634 6.34 28.59 4.66
N THR A 635 7.08 29.69 4.56
CA THR A 635 8.43 29.84 5.15
C THR A 635 8.41 30.34 6.60
N GLN A 636 7.23 30.43 7.22
CA GLN A 636 7.08 30.94 8.59
C GLN A 636 7.47 29.88 9.62
N GLN A 637 8.09 30.31 10.72
CA GLN A 637 8.07 29.52 11.95
C GLN A 637 6.64 29.58 12.52
N PHE A 638 6.09 28.45 12.94
CA PHE A 638 4.74 28.34 13.49
C PHE A 638 4.73 27.69 14.87
N GLY A 639 3.74 28.02 15.68
CA GLY A 639 3.42 27.32 16.92
C GLY A 639 2.07 26.61 16.85
N TRP A 640 1.76 25.83 17.87
CA TRP A 640 0.54 25.05 18.02
C TRP A 640 -0.33 25.66 19.12
N HIS A 641 -1.62 25.80 18.83
CA HIS A 641 -2.65 26.18 19.79
C HIS A 641 -3.71 25.07 19.78
N ILE A 642 -3.83 24.34 20.89
CA ILE A 642 -4.74 23.20 21.04
C ILE A 642 -5.60 23.47 22.27
N GLU A 643 -6.91 23.65 22.05
CA GLU A 643 -7.91 24.06 23.05
C GLU A 643 -7.56 25.31 23.88
N LEU A 644 -6.72 25.17 24.92
CA LEU A 644 -6.25 26.25 25.81
C LEU A 644 -4.71 26.32 25.92
N GLU A 645 -3.98 25.37 25.32
CA GLU A 645 -2.53 25.23 25.46
C GLU A 645 -1.78 25.74 24.22
N PHE A 646 -0.59 26.28 24.45
CA PHE A 646 0.28 26.88 23.44
C PHE A 646 1.66 26.21 23.45
N SER A 647 2.23 25.93 22.27
CA SER A 647 3.62 25.48 22.19
C SER A 647 4.62 26.56 22.60
N ASP A 648 4.29 27.84 22.41
CA ASP A 648 5.00 28.93 23.06
C ASP A 648 4.54 29.03 24.50
N GLU A 649 5.40 28.53 25.41
CA GLU A 649 5.11 28.47 26.83
C GLU A 649 4.89 29.86 27.43
N THR A 650 5.34 30.95 26.80
CA THR A 650 5.09 32.32 27.25
C THR A 650 3.66 32.81 27.00
N MET A 651 2.87 32.08 26.20
CA MET A 651 1.44 32.33 25.97
C MET A 651 0.50 31.41 26.77
N ALA A 652 1.00 30.30 27.32
CA ALA A 652 0.23 29.39 28.17
C ALA A 652 0.08 29.90 29.61
N GLU A 653 -1.00 29.51 30.31
CA GLU A 653 -1.19 29.88 31.73
C GLU A 653 -0.03 29.33 32.58
N GLN A 654 0.59 30.21 33.38
CA GLN A 654 1.82 29.92 34.12
C GLN A 654 1.55 29.30 35.48
N GLU A 655 2.22 28.18 35.74
CA GLU A 655 2.21 27.48 37.02
C GLU A 655 2.54 28.40 38.22
N PRO A 656 1.62 28.58 39.20
CA PRO A 656 1.82 29.53 40.29
C PRO A 656 3.08 29.29 41.15
N TRP A 657 3.51 28.03 41.23
CA TRP A 657 4.73 27.64 41.93
C TRP A 657 6.00 27.96 41.12
N CYS A 658 5.99 27.74 39.80
CA CYS A 658 7.11 28.13 38.93
C CYS A 658 7.35 29.63 38.88
N VAL A 659 6.27 30.44 38.85
CA VAL A 659 6.35 31.90 38.86
C VAL A 659 7.02 32.40 40.16
N THR A 660 6.81 31.68 41.27
CA THR A 660 7.45 31.98 42.56
C THR A 660 8.96 31.64 42.55
N ASP A 661 9.34 30.55 41.87
CA ASP A 661 10.74 30.12 41.68
C ASP A 661 11.47 30.85 40.54
N GLY A 662 10.77 31.66 39.73
CA GLY A 662 11.34 32.39 38.58
C GLY A 662 11.62 31.52 37.35
N ARG A 663 10.90 30.40 37.18
CA ARG A 663 11.04 29.48 36.03
C ARG A 663 9.95 29.73 34.98
N LEU A 664 10.22 29.35 33.73
CA LEU A 664 9.23 29.29 32.66
C LEU A 664 8.53 27.93 32.69
N CYS A 665 7.20 27.96 32.83
CA CYS A 665 6.34 26.78 32.85
C CYS A 665 5.15 27.01 31.90
N GLY A 666 4.05 26.27 32.06
CA GLY A 666 3.02 26.20 31.01
C GLY A 666 3.42 25.28 29.85
N HIS A 667 4.45 24.45 30.04
CA HIS A 667 4.88 23.41 29.11
C HIS A 667 3.98 22.17 29.24
N ARG A 668 2.69 22.39 28.97
CA ARG A 668 1.60 21.40 28.98
C ARG A 668 1.30 20.81 27.59
N MET A 669 2.04 21.24 26.57
CA MET A 669 2.11 20.62 25.25
C MET A 669 3.52 20.10 25.00
N ARG A 670 3.65 18.80 24.70
CA ARG A 670 4.92 18.07 24.62
C ARG A 670 5.12 17.39 23.28
N PHE A 671 6.38 17.18 22.90
CA PHE A 671 6.77 16.83 21.53
C PHE A 671 7.84 15.73 21.48
N TRP A 672 7.51 14.58 20.90
CA TRP A 672 8.45 13.45 20.77
C TRP A 672 8.58 12.97 19.31
N PRO A 673 9.77 12.57 18.84
CA PRO A 673 9.92 11.95 17.53
C PRO A 673 9.28 10.56 17.53
N VAL A 674 8.52 10.23 16.47
CA VAL A 674 7.95 8.89 16.32
C VAL A 674 9.07 7.89 16.04
N LYS A 675 9.04 6.77 16.77
CA LYS A 675 9.81 5.57 16.48
C LYS A 675 8.84 4.41 16.28
N ASP A 676 9.07 3.63 15.24
CA ASP A 676 8.27 2.45 14.93
C ASP A 676 8.43 1.34 16.00
N ALA A 677 7.77 0.20 15.80
CA ALA A 677 7.88 -0.94 16.73
C ALA A 677 9.28 -1.59 16.78
N SER A 678 10.20 -1.25 15.87
CA SER A 678 11.58 -1.76 15.82
C SER A 678 12.60 -0.92 16.60
N GLY A 679 12.27 0.34 16.91
CA GLY A 679 13.22 1.33 17.44
C GLY A 679 13.64 2.40 16.44
N THR A 680 13.19 2.32 15.18
CA THR A 680 13.64 3.18 14.09
C THR A 680 12.84 4.48 14.08
N VAL A 681 13.54 5.62 14.10
CA VAL A 681 12.93 6.96 14.00
C VAL A 681 12.29 7.13 12.63
N VAL A 682 11.00 7.46 12.61
CA VAL A 682 10.26 7.84 11.40
C VAL A 682 10.59 9.31 11.09
N PRO A 683 11.23 9.64 9.95
CA PRO A 683 11.69 11.01 9.69
C PRO A 683 10.58 12.05 9.72
N ASN A 684 10.89 13.23 10.24
CA ASN A 684 10.02 14.42 10.25
C ASN A 684 8.61 14.18 10.83
N THR A 685 8.48 13.15 11.68
CA THR A 685 7.20 12.65 12.20
C THR A 685 7.21 12.62 13.72
N TRP A 686 6.17 13.15 14.34
CA TRP A 686 6.12 13.52 15.75
C TRP A 686 4.82 13.09 16.41
N LEU A 687 4.90 12.79 17.70
CA LEU A 687 3.76 12.83 18.62
C LEU A 687 3.74 14.20 19.28
N ILE A 688 2.59 14.88 19.19
CA ILE A 688 2.26 16.00 20.08
C ILE A 688 1.27 15.46 21.11
N SER A 689 1.51 15.66 22.40
CA SER A 689 0.52 15.33 23.43
C SER A 689 0.28 16.51 24.37
N VAL A 690 -0.95 16.62 24.87
CA VAL A 690 -1.46 17.77 25.61
C VAL A 690 -2.03 17.33 26.96
N ASP A 691 -1.81 18.15 27.99
CA ASP A 691 -2.42 18.09 29.32
C ASP A 691 -3.26 19.37 29.50
N MET A 692 -4.58 19.25 29.65
CA MET A 692 -5.49 20.40 29.55
C MET A 692 -5.75 21.04 30.91
N HIS A 693 -5.23 22.26 31.15
CA HIS A 693 -5.57 22.97 32.39
C HIS A 693 -7.05 23.45 32.40
N GLN A 694 -7.66 23.44 33.58
CA GLN A 694 -8.89 24.21 33.80
C GLN A 694 -8.53 25.68 34.08
N ALA A 695 -8.83 26.57 33.14
CA ALA A 695 -8.56 28.01 33.22
C ALA A 695 -9.00 28.64 34.56
N ALA A 696 -8.10 29.40 35.19
CA ALA A 696 -8.24 29.85 36.58
C ALA A 696 -9.40 30.84 36.82
N SER A 697 -10.59 30.31 37.06
CA SER A 697 -11.77 31.08 37.47
C SER A 697 -11.66 31.55 38.93
N PRO A 698 -12.13 32.76 39.30
CA PRO A 698 -11.99 33.28 40.67
C PRO A 698 -12.62 32.36 41.74
N GLY A 699 -11.76 31.72 42.54
CA GLY A 699 -12.17 30.77 43.59
C GLY A 699 -12.12 29.29 43.18
N VAL A 700 -11.76 28.99 41.94
CA VAL A 700 -11.38 27.65 41.48
C VAL A 700 -9.84 27.55 41.58
N PRO A 701 -9.27 26.48 42.19
CA PRO A 701 -7.83 26.26 42.16
C PRO A 701 -7.35 26.00 40.73
N PHE A 702 -6.12 26.42 40.41
CA PHE A 702 -5.44 25.95 39.20
C PHE A 702 -5.33 24.42 39.23
N PHE A 703 -5.64 23.77 38.11
CA PHE A 703 -5.73 22.30 38.03
C PHE A 703 -5.24 21.80 36.67
N ALA A 704 -4.28 20.86 36.73
CA ALA A 704 -3.72 20.06 35.64
C ALA A 704 -3.24 18.72 36.25
N ASN A 705 -3.35 17.61 35.52
CA ASN A 705 -3.11 16.25 36.04
C ASN A 705 -1.72 15.70 35.67
N TYR A 706 -1.08 16.28 34.66
CA TYR A 706 0.25 15.93 34.15
C TYR A 706 0.42 14.47 33.71
N ASP A 707 -0.63 13.89 33.13
CA ASP A 707 -0.60 12.60 32.45
C ASP A 707 -0.60 12.72 30.91
N PHE A 708 -0.86 13.91 30.36
CA PHE A 708 -0.66 14.27 28.93
C PHE A 708 -1.38 13.34 27.94
N ASN A 709 -2.41 12.63 28.38
CA ASN A 709 -3.26 11.76 27.56
C ASN A 709 -4.50 12.46 27.00
N ASP A 710 -4.82 13.67 27.49
CA ASP A 710 -6.06 14.40 27.16
C ASP A 710 -6.24 14.47 25.65
N GLU A 711 -5.22 14.90 24.92
CA GLU A 711 -5.17 14.81 23.45
C GLU A 711 -3.79 14.38 22.97
N THR A 712 -3.73 13.57 21.90
CA THR A 712 -2.47 13.18 21.27
C THR A 712 -2.61 13.10 19.76
N TYR A 713 -1.64 13.66 19.04
CA TYR A 713 -1.64 13.83 17.59
C TYR A 713 -0.41 13.19 16.97
N LEU A 714 -0.61 12.49 15.85
CA LEU A 714 0.46 12.14 14.91
C LEU A 714 0.60 13.29 13.91
N VAL A 715 1.80 13.86 13.81
CA VAL A 715 2.11 14.98 12.92
C VAL A 715 3.28 14.61 12.01
N GLN A 716 3.18 14.91 10.71
CA GLN A 716 4.24 14.63 9.73
C GLN A 716 4.65 15.89 8.97
N ASN A 717 5.83 15.84 8.36
CA ASN A 717 6.52 16.97 7.72
C ASN A 717 6.83 18.15 8.68
N MET A 718 7.19 17.85 9.92
CA MET A 718 7.53 18.88 10.90
C MET A 718 8.98 18.70 11.39
N MET A 719 9.68 19.81 11.66
CA MET A 719 10.97 19.80 12.37
C MET A 719 11.14 21.03 13.27
N PRO A 720 11.94 20.94 14.36
CA PRO A 720 12.16 22.05 15.29
C PRO A 720 12.62 23.32 14.56
N ALA A 721 12.07 24.47 14.93
CA ALA A 721 12.54 25.72 14.37
C ALA A 721 13.97 26.04 14.82
N PRO A 722 14.81 26.65 13.96
CA PRO A 722 16.08 27.23 14.40
C PRO A 722 15.87 28.32 15.46
N PRO A 723 16.73 28.40 16.49
CA PRO A 723 16.62 29.34 17.61
C PRO A 723 16.78 30.81 17.18
#